data_AF-A0A964XUE6-F1
#
_entry.id   AF-A0A964XUE6-F1
#
_cell.length_a   1.000
_cell.length_b   1.000
_cell.length_c   1.000
_cell.angle_alpha   90.00
_cell.angle_beta   90.00
_cell.angle_gamma   90.00
#
_symmetry.space_group_name_H-M   'P 1'
#
loop_
_entity.id
_entity.type
_entity.pdbx_description
1 polymer ?
#
loop_
_entity_poly.entity_id
_entity_poly.type
_entity_poly.pdbx_seq_one_letter_code
_entity_poly.pdbx_strand_id
1 'polypeptide(L)'
;MNFSATFIARPVATTLLTLAVALAGLLAYFQLPVAPLPQVEFPTISVQASLPGASPETMAATVATPLERALGAIAGVTEMTSFSSQGNTRVTLQFELDRDINGAASDVLAAINAARPLLPSGMPSNPTYRKVNPAEAPIMILALTSETMTRGQMYDVASTVLAQRLAQVDGVGQVTLGGGALPAVRIELDPERLTAHGLSLENVRTAVVAHNTNRPKGVLEDADRAWQIEANDQARTAADYVPLILRYREGRAVRLGDVAEVVDSVQDLRNYGAADGKPAILLILNKQPGANVIEAVQRVRALLPRLQSTIPEAIQMEVVSDRTPSLKASILEIQRALALSVALVVLVVGVFLRRLRAAVIPSVAVPVSLAGAFGVMYLMGYSLNNLSLMALTIATGFVVDDAIVVLENITRHMERGASPWQAALTGSREIGFTVISISLSLIAVFIPILLMGGVLGRLFQEFAMVLSAAILISLVVSLTTTPMMCAGLLRPEPPRRGRRRVRWTLWYRRSLAWSLRHGPVLWLILLAVIALNVTLYRSIPKGFFPQQDTGRIFGSIRADQSSSFQAMQQRLDTFMKIVRDDPAVAHVTGFTGGGQRNAAQMFVTLKPRAERDASADQVVARLRGKLSREPGARLFLVPGQDIRIGARQSSSQYEYTLKADELRELREWEPQIRRALSRLPQLEDINTDYEDRGLQTTLVIDRDALARLNLTMRDVDTALQNAYSQRQVGVIYNPLNQYRVVLELAPVHVQRDESLTRMQFINSLGQSVPLSAFARLELGLRGGEPHAFARDGEVDHENRILLDDTNQQNHADQGDDGKLGAAHDQSEQGAHPSRRQGGQNGQRMQKTLVEHSQHQVQGDQCR
;
A
#
# COMPACT_ATOMS: atom_id res chain seq x y z
N MET A 1 -32.84 45.36 5.51
CA MET A 1 -33.60 44.51 4.57
C MET A 1 -33.71 43.13 5.20
N ASN A 2 -34.90 42.52 5.24
CA ASN A 2 -35.11 41.25 5.95
C ASN A 2 -35.21 40.11 4.93
N PHE A 3 -34.11 39.40 4.70
CA PHE A 3 -34.03 38.27 3.75
C PHE A 3 -35.06 37.17 4.09
N SER A 4 -35.25 36.90 5.38
CA SER A 4 -36.21 35.90 5.89
C SER A 4 -37.67 36.28 5.65
N ALA A 5 -38.00 37.56 5.43
CA ALA A 5 -39.39 38.02 5.32
C ALA A 5 -40.14 37.36 4.15
N THR A 6 -39.49 37.16 3.01
CA THR A 6 -40.09 36.52 1.83
C THR A 6 -40.45 35.05 2.09
N PHE A 7 -39.59 34.34 2.83
CA PHE A 7 -39.78 32.93 3.17
C PHE A 7 -40.82 32.73 4.28
N ILE A 8 -40.91 33.68 5.22
CA ILE A 8 -41.98 33.74 6.23
C ILE A 8 -43.33 34.00 5.52
N ALA A 9 -43.38 34.96 4.58
CA ALA A 9 -44.56 35.33 3.79
C ALA A 9 -45.16 34.18 2.96
N ARG A 10 -44.33 33.25 2.50
CA ARG A 10 -44.71 32.16 1.59
C ARG A 10 -44.45 30.78 2.19
N PRO A 11 -45.20 30.35 3.22
CA PRO A 11 -44.92 29.10 3.94
C PRO A 11 -44.95 27.86 3.03
N VAL A 12 -45.91 27.78 2.09
CA VAL A 12 -46.03 26.63 1.16
C VAL A 12 -44.80 26.52 0.27
N ALA A 13 -44.36 27.63 -0.34
CA ALA A 13 -43.18 27.64 -1.21
C ALA A 13 -41.91 27.29 -0.44
N THR A 14 -41.74 27.83 0.78
CA THR A 14 -40.61 27.51 1.64
C THR A 14 -40.61 26.03 2.02
N THR A 15 -41.75 25.45 2.42
CA THR A 15 -41.83 24.01 2.73
C THR A 15 -41.51 23.12 1.53
N LEU A 16 -41.95 23.48 0.32
CA LEU A 16 -41.65 22.73 -0.90
C LEU A 16 -40.16 22.81 -1.25
N LEU A 17 -39.52 23.97 -1.06
CA LEU A 17 -38.08 24.13 -1.27
C LEU A 17 -37.27 23.30 -0.27
N THR A 18 -37.64 23.35 1.02
CA THR A 18 -37.02 22.54 2.08
C THR A 18 -37.15 21.04 1.76
N LEU A 19 -38.34 20.61 1.34
CA LEU A 19 -38.60 19.22 0.96
C LEU A 19 -37.81 18.82 -0.30
N ALA A 20 -37.69 19.70 -1.30
CA ALA A 20 -36.90 19.45 -2.50
C ALA A 20 -35.42 19.26 -2.17
N VAL A 21 -34.84 20.09 -1.29
CA VAL A 21 -33.46 19.94 -0.81
C VAL A 21 -33.29 18.60 -0.06
N ALA A 22 -34.23 18.26 0.82
CA ALA A 22 -34.20 17.01 1.56
C ALA A 22 -34.28 15.77 0.63
N LEU A 23 -35.17 15.79 -0.36
CA LEU A 23 -35.35 14.70 -1.32
C LEU A 23 -34.16 14.57 -2.27
N ALA A 24 -33.63 15.69 -2.78
CA ALA A 24 -32.43 15.70 -3.61
C ALA A 24 -31.22 15.13 -2.85
N GLY A 25 -31.05 15.53 -1.61
CA GLY A 25 -30.05 15.00 -0.70
C GLY A 25 -30.19 13.52 -0.41
N LEU A 26 -31.42 13.08 -0.15
CA LEU A 26 -31.73 11.66 0.10
C LEU A 26 -31.46 10.80 -1.15
N LEU A 27 -31.78 11.31 -2.35
CA LEU A 27 -31.48 10.61 -3.59
C LEU A 27 -29.97 10.55 -3.87
N ALA A 28 -29.24 11.62 -3.57
CA ALA A 28 -27.78 11.66 -3.64
C ALA A 28 -27.13 10.64 -2.69
N TYR A 29 -27.65 10.49 -1.46
CA TYR A 29 -27.15 9.51 -0.49
C TYR A 29 -27.08 8.08 -1.06
N PHE A 30 -28.07 7.65 -1.85
CA PHE A 30 -28.07 6.31 -2.44
C PHE A 30 -27.12 6.15 -3.64
N GLN A 31 -26.66 7.25 -4.24
CA GLN A 31 -25.73 7.22 -5.38
C GLN A 31 -24.27 7.47 -5.00
N LEU A 32 -23.99 7.95 -3.78
CA LEU A 32 -22.63 8.25 -3.35
C LEU A 32 -21.79 6.96 -3.26
N PRO A 33 -20.57 6.95 -3.84
CA PRO A 33 -19.66 5.82 -3.71
C PRO A 33 -19.20 5.69 -2.26
N VAL A 34 -18.89 4.47 -1.85
CA VAL A 34 -18.54 4.14 -0.47
C VAL A 34 -17.08 3.73 -0.39
N ALA A 35 -16.32 4.37 0.49
CA ALA A 35 -14.88 4.14 0.66
C ALA A 35 -14.47 4.25 2.14
N PRO A 36 -13.37 3.61 2.60
CA PRO A 36 -12.90 3.81 3.97
C PRO A 36 -12.38 5.24 4.19
N LEU A 37 -11.72 5.80 3.18
CA LEU A 37 -11.07 7.10 3.20
C LEU A 37 -11.25 7.82 1.86
N PRO A 38 -11.05 9.15 1.83
CA PRO A 38 -11.00 9.92 0.59
C PRO A 38 -10.05 9.31 -0.44
N GLN A 39 -10.40 9.45 -1.71
CA GLN A 39 -9.59 8.90 -2.80
C GLN A 39 -8.41 9.85 -3.06
N VAL A 40 -7.25 9.53 -2.49
CA VAL A 40 -5.99 10.17 -2.88
C VAL A 40 -5.26 9.24 -3.83
N GLU A 41 -5.36 9.54 -5.12
CA GLU A 41 -4.59 8.85 -6.15
C GLU A 41 -3.19 9.43 -6.20
N PHE A 42 -2.19 8.56 -6.01
CA PHE A 42 -0.80 8.88 -6.23
C PHE A 42 -0.50 8.53 -7.69
N PRO A 43 -0.25 9.52 -8.57
CA PRO A 43 0.12 9.21 -9.93
C PRO A 43 1.50 8.57 -9.91
N THR A 44 1.55 7.25 -9.97
CA THR A 44 2.78 6.48 -9.89
C THR A 44 2.88 5.49 -11.05
N ILE A 45 4.03 5.45 -11.68
CA ILE A 45 4.32 4.55 -12.80
C ILE A 45 5.52 3.70 -12.44
N SER A 46 5.36 2.39 -12.56
CA SER A 46 6.44 1.43 -12.38
C SER A 46 6.91 0.94 -13.74
N VAL A 47 8.18 1.18 -14.05
CA VAL A 47 8.90 0.67 -15.20
C VAL A 47 9.71 -0.55 -14.77
N GLN A 48 9.61 -1.65 -15.52
CA GLN A 48 10.30 -2.91 -15.23
C GLN A 48 11.10 -3.36 -16.44
N ALA A 49 12.33 -3.80 -16.20
CA ALA A 49 13.25 -4.31 -17.21
C ALA A 49 14.01 -5.52 -16.66
N SER A 50 14.16 -6.56 -17.50
CA SER A 50 14.82 -7.81 -17.11
C SER A 50 15.99 -8.13 -18.03
N LEU A 51 17.12 -8.53 -17.44
CA LEU A 51 18.28 -9.08 -18.13
C LEU A 51 18.75 -10.34 -17.38
N PRO A 52 18.19 -11.52 -17.71
CA PRO A 52 18.44 -12.76 -16.97
C PRO A 52 19.94 -13.08 -16.85
N GLY A 53 20.37 -13.32 -15.60
CA GLY A 53 21.75 -13.67 -15.27
C GLY A 53 22.67 -12.50 -14.89
N ALA A 54 22.24 -11.25 -15.11
CA ALA A 54 23.01 -10.08 -14.69
C ALA A 54 23.03 -9.92 -13.16
N SER A 55 24.17 -9.49 -12.60
CA SER A 55 24.25 -9.10 -11.18
C SER A 55 23.47 -7.79 -10.94
N PRO A 56 23.03 -7.48 -9.70
CA PRO A 56 22.37 -6.21 -9.39
C PRO A 56 23.20 -4.99 -9.75
N GLU A 57 24.51 -5.04 -9.56
CA GLU A 57 25.41 -3.94 -9.91
C GLU A 57 25.45 -3.73 -11.42
N THR A 58 25.47 -4.83 -12.17
CA THR A 58 25.37 -4.78 -13.64
C THR A 58 24.01 -4.25 -14.07
N MET A 59 22.92 -4.70 -13.43
CA MET A 59 21.56 -4.20 -13.68
C MET A 59 21.46 -2.71 -13.39
N ALA A 60 22.01 -2.24 -12.29
CA ALA A 60 22.00 -0.84 -11.91
C ALA A 60 22.76 0.00 -12.94
N ALA A 61 24.02 -0.34 -13.22
CA ALA A 61 24.87 0.45 -14.11
C ALA A 61 24.41 0.43 -15.58
N THR A 62 23.95 -0.71 -16.09
CA THR A 62 23.69 -0.89 -17.53
C THR A 62 22.22 -0.79 -17.93
N VAL A 63 21.28 -0.95 -16.98
CA VAL A 63 19.84 -0.91 -17.26
C VAL A 63 19.14 0.19 -16.46
N ALA A 64 19.35 0.26 -15.14
CA ALA A 64 18.67 1.24 -14.29
C ALA A 64 19.16 2.66 -14.58
N THR A 65 20.47 2.92 -14.56
CA THR A 65 21.01 4.28 -14.76
C THR A 65 20.66 4.90 -16.12
N PRO A 66 20.68 4.19 -17.25
CA PRO A 66 20.15 4.73 -18.51
C PRO A 66 18.65 5.04 -18.46
N LEU A 67 17.85 4.19 -17.81
CA LEU A 67 16.41 4.44 -17.63
C LEU A 67 16.16 5.63 -16.70
N GLU A 68 16.84 5.71 -15.55
CA GLU A 68 16.74 6.81 -14.59
C GLU A 68 17.04 8.14 -15.25
N ARG A 69 18.14 8.25 -16.01
CA ARG A 69 18.49 9.50 -16.70
C ARG A 69 17.42 9.93 -17.71
N ALA A 70 16.83 8.98 -18.45
CA ALA A 70 15.77 9.29 -19.40
C ALA A 70 14.44 9.63 -18.72
N LEU A 71 14.10 8.93 -17.63
CA LEU A 71 12.84 9.09 -16.91
C LEU A 71 12.86 10.30 -15.96
N GLY A 72 14.01 10.64 -15.40
CA GLY A 72 14.20 11.82 -14.55
C GLY A 72 14.08 13.14 -15.30
N ALA A 73 14.20 13.12 -16.63
CA ALA A 73 13.97 14.30 -17.48
C ALA A 73 12.47 14.63 -17.67
N ILE A 74 11.56 13.79 -17.20
CA ILE A 74 10.12 14.01 -17.32
C ILE A 74 9.68 15.06 -16.28
N ALA A 75 8.95 16.07 -16.74
CA ALA A 75 8.43 17.12 -15.87
C ALA A 75 7.39 16.59 -14.87
N GLY A 76 7.41 17.11 -13.64
CA GLY A 76 6.46 16.77 -12.58
C GLY A 76 6.75 15.46 -11.85
N VAL A 77 7.96 14.88 -12.00
CA VAL A 77 8.42 13.76 -11.16
C VAL A 77 8.86 14.30 -9.81
N THR A 78 8.14 13.94 -8.74
CA THR A 78 8.49 14.35 -7.35
C THR A 78 9.48 13.39 -6.70
N GLU A 79 9.38 12.10 -7.04
CA GLU A 79 10.20 11.05 -6.46
C GLU A 79 10.45 9.97 -7.52
N MET A 80 11.71 9.61 -7.75
CA MET A 80 12.10 8.48 -8.58
C MET A 80 12.92 7.52 -7.75
N THR A 81 12.49 6.26 -7.71
CA THR A 81 13.18 5.22 -6.96
C THR A 81 13.50 4.04 -7.84
N SER A 82 14.71 3.51 -7.75
CA SER A 82 15.06 2.29 -8.45
C SER A 82 15.45 1.18 -7.48
N PHE A 83 15.17 -0.04 -7.92
CA PHE A 83 15.50 -1.25 -7.21
C PHE A 83 16.05 -2.25 -8.22
N SER A 84 17.34 -2.58 -8.09
CA SER A 84 18.00 -3.57 -8.95
C SER A 84 18.28 -4.83 -8.15
N SER A 85 17.77 -5.96 -8.62
CA SER A 85 18.07 -7.28 -8.08
C SER A 85 18.69 -8.15 -9.18
N GLN A 86 18.96 -9.42 -8.87
CA GLN A 86 19.56 -10.32 -9.85
C GLN A 86 18.65 -10.49 -11.08
N GLY A 87 19.12 -10.01 -12.24
CA GLY A 87 18.46 -10.10 -13.53
C GLY A 87 17.19 -9.27 -13.72
N ASN A 88 16.83 -8.42 -12.75
CA ASN A 88 15.63 -7.57 -12.82
C ASN A 88 15.90 -6.18 -12.24
N THR A 89 15.34 -5.15 -12.85
CA THR A 89 15.34 -3.80 -12.28
C THR A 89 13.95 -3.21 -12.40
N ARG A 90 13.57 -2.44 -11.38
CA ARG A 90 12.30 -1.71 -11.30
C ARG A 90 12.58 -0.26 -10.97
N VAL A 91 12.12 0.64 -11.82
CA VAL A 91 12.12 2.09 -11.57
C VAL A 91 10.69 2.53 -11.30
N THR A 92 10.44 3.19 -10.18
CA THR A 92 9.13 3.69 -9.78
C THR A 92 9.17 5.21 -9.74
N LEU A 93 8.35 5.83 -10.56
CA LEU A 93 8.20 7.27 -10.71
C LEU A 93 6.91 7.69 -10.03
N GLN A 94 7.01 8.55 -9.02
CA GLN A 94 5.87 9.23 -8.44
C GLN A 94 5.86 10.68 -8.95
N PHE A 95 4.71 11.07 -9.48
CA PHE A 95 4.48 12.41 -10.01
C PHE A 95 3.75 13.31 -9.00
N GLU A 96 3.72 14.61 -9.27
CA GLU A 96 2.91 15.58 -8.55
C GLU A 96 1.42 15.18 -8.56
N LEU A 97 0.70 15.45 -7.47
CA LEU A 97 -0.67 14.96 -7.25
C LEU A 97 -1.69 15.44 -8.30
N ASP A 98 -1.41 16.55 -8.98
CA ASP A 98 -2.21 17.15 -10.05
C ASP A 98 -1.80 16.68 -11.46
N ARG A 99 -0.74 15.88 -11.58
CA ARG A 99 -0.32 15.29 -12.86
C ARG A 99 -1.32 14.24 -13.33
N ASP A 100 -1.82 14.37 -14.57
CA ASP A 100 -2.59 13.31 -15.22
C ASP A 100 -1.71 12.08 -15.48
N ILE A 101 -2.14 10.95 -14.94
CA ILE A 101 -1.43 9.67 -15.04
C ILE A 101 -1.39 9.14 -16.48
N ASN A 102 -2.35 9.51 -17.34
CA ASN A 102 -2.36 9.07 -18.75
C ASN A 102 -1.35 9.85 -19.58
N GLY A 103 -1.26 11.17 -19.38
CA GLY A 103 -0.20 12.01 -19.92
C GLY A 103 1.18 11.54 -19.46
N ALA A 104 1.36 11.36 -18.15
CA ALA A 104 2.62 10.84 -17.58
C ALA A 104 3.01 9.47 -18.16
N ALA A 105 2.05 8.57 -18.38
CA ALA A 105 2.30 7.28 -19.02
C ALA A 105 2.80 7.39 -20.46
N SER A 106 2.29 8.37 -21.21
CA SER A 106 2.74 8.63 -22.58
C SER A 106 4.17 9.17 -22.59
N ASP A 107 4.52 10.07 -21.66
CA ASP A 107 5.87 10.59 -21.51
C ASP A 107 6.86 9.52 -21.06
N VAL A 108 6.46 8.64 -20.13
CA VAL A 108 7.27 7.49 -19.71
C VAL A 108 7.56 6.56 -20.88
N LEU A 109 6.56 6.26 -21.72
CA LEU A 109 6.77 5.45 -22.91
C LEU A 109 7.74 6.13 -23.90
N ALA A 110 7.62 7.44 -24.09
CA ALA A 110 8.55 8.21 -24.92
C ALA A 110 9.99 8.16 -24.37
N ALA A 111 10.15 8.31 -23.05
CA ALA A 111 11.45 8.21 -22.37
C ALA A 111 12.07 6.80 -22.48
N ILE A 112 11.26 5.74 -22.32
CA ILE A 112 11.71 4.35 -22.53
C ILE A 112 12.21 4.17 -23.97
N ASN A 113 11.47 4.69 -24.95
CA ASN A 113 11.87 4.62 -26.36
C ASN A 113 13.16 5.40 -26.64
N ALA A 114 13.36 6.55 -26.00
CA ALA A 114 14.58 7.34 -26.09
C ALA A 114 15.80 6.65 -25.44
N ALA A 115 15.59 5.92 -24.33
CA ALA A 115 16.64 5.16 -23.65
C ALA A 115 17.03 3.87 -24.38
N ARG A 116 16.18 3.36 -25.28
CA ARG A 116 16.36 2.06 -25.95
C ARG A 116 17.75 1.83 -26.58
N PRO A 117 18.38 2.80 -27.27
CA PRO A 117 19.71 2.61 -27.85
C PRO A 117 20.84 2.46 -26.81
N LEU A 118 20.60 2.91 -25.56
CA LEU A 118 21.56 2.81 -24.46
C LEU A 118 21.42 1.49 -23.68
N LEU A 119 20.36 0.71 -23.93
CA LEU A 119 20.09 -0.54 -23.23
C LEU A 119 20.84 -1.72 -23.87
N PRO A 120 21.24 -2.74 -23.07
CA PRO A 120 21.91 -3.92 -23.58
C PRO A 120 21.05 -4.74 -24.55
N SER A 121 21.66 -5.31 -25.60
CA SER A 121 20.99 -6.13 -26.62
C SER A 121 20.58 -7.54 -26.13
N GLY A 122 21.04 -7.97 -24.95
CA GLY A 122 20.75 -9.29 -24.37
C GLY A 122 19.39 -9.41 -23.66
N MET A 123 18.57 -8.35 -23.66
CA MET A 123 17.27 -8.35 -22.98
C MET A 123 16.23 -9.22 -23.73
N PRO A 124 15.46 -10.09 -23.03
CA PRO A 124 14.42 -10.90 -23.68
C PRO A 124 13.25 -10.10 -24.26
N SER A 125 12.98 -8.93 -23.68
CA SER A 125 11.92 -8.02 -24.09
C SER A 125 12.31 -6.58 -23.76
N ASN A 126 11.71 -5.61 -24.46
CA ASN A 126 11.85 -4.20 -24.10
C ASN A 126 11.33 -3.94 -22.67
N PRO A 127 11.81 -2.86 -22.00
CA PRO A 127 11.21 -2.40 -20.75
C PRO A 127 9.72 -2.16 -20.91
N THR A 128 8.95 -2.49 -19.88
CA THR A 128 7.50 -2.27 -19.83
C THR A 128 7.15 -1.35 -18.68
N TYR A 129 6.06 -0.60 -18.80
CA TYR A 129 5.57 0.26 -17.73
C TYR A 129 4.14 -0.14 -17.33
N ARG A 130 3.78 0.17 -16.08
CA ARG A 130 2.43 -0.04 -15.56
C ARG A 130 2.07 1.09 -14.62
N LYS A 131 0.81 1.51 -14.66
CA LYS A 131 0.24 2.42 -13.66
C LYS A 131 0.07 1.62 -12.37
N VAL A 132 0.62 2.12 -11.29
CA VAL A 132 0.55 1.47 -9.97
C VAL A 132 0.08 2.51 -8.97
N ASN A 133 -0.67 2.11 -7.97
CA ASN A 133 -0.98 2.97 -6.84
C ASN A 133 -0.34 2.36 -5.58
N PRO A 134 0.70 2.99 -5.00
CA PRO A 134 1.38 2.49 -3.80
C PRO A 134 0.45 2.32 -2.60
N ALA A 135 -0.67 3.06 -2.56
CA ALA A 135 -1.67 2.98 -1.49
C ALA A 135 -2.73 1.88 -1.73
N GLU A 136 -2.70 1.18 -2.87
CA GLU A 136 -3.66 0.11 -3.15
C GLU A 136 -3.25 -1.21 -2.50
N ALA A 137 -3.71 -1.40 -1.26
CA ALA A 137 -3.74 -2.73 -0.65
C ALA A 137 -4.66 -3.67 -1.45
N PRO A 138 -4.33 -4.97 -1.55
CA PRO A 138 -5.20 -5.96 -2.18
C PRO A 138 -6.62 -5.91 -1.60
N ILE A 139 -7.62 -5.97 -2.49
CA ILE A 139 -9.04 -6.00 -2.12
C ILE A 139 -9.52 -7.41 -1.81
N MET A 140 -8.94 -8.40 -2.49
CA MET A 140 -9.22 -9.82 -2.30
C MET A 140 -7.98 -10.64 -2.66
N ILE A 141 -7.73 -11.70 -1.90
CA ILE A 141 -6.72 -12.71 -2.25
C ILE A 141 -7.44 -14.06 -2.36
N LEU A 142 -7.24 -14.75 -3.48
CA LEU A 142 -7.72 -16.10 -3.72
C LEU A 142 -6.52 -17.06 -3.65
N ALA A 143 -6.71 -18.24 -3.08
CA ALA A 143 -5.73 -19.32 -3.10
C ALA A 143 -6.28 -20.50 -3.92
N LEU A 144 -5.44 -21.03 -4.81
CA LEU A 144 -5.69 -22.28 -5.51
C LEU A 144 -4.83 -23.37 -4.91
N THR A 145 -5.46 -24.44 -4.42
CA THR A 145 -4.78 -25.62 -3.89
C THR A 145 -5.26 -26.89 -4.61
N SER A 146 -4.40 -27.90 -4.68
CA SER A 146 -4.73 -29.20 -5.26
C SER A 146 -3.87 -30.30 -4.62
N GLU A 147 -4.42 -31.49 -4.48
CA GLU A 147 -3.71 -32.68 -3.99
C GLU A 147 -3.13 -33.52 -5.13
N THR A 148 -3.64 -33.37 -6.35
CA THR A 148 -3.29 -34.21 -7.51
C THR A 148 -2.58 -33.45 -8.63
N MET A 149 -2.81 -32.14 -8.77
CA MET A 149 -2.20 -31.32 -9.82
C MET A 149 -0.91 -30.66 -9.35
N THR A 150 0.02 -30.46 -10.28
CA THR A 150 1.27 -29.75 -10.00
C THR A 150 1.04 -28.24 -9.92
N ARG A 151 1.95 -27.53 -9.23
CA ARG A 151 1.90 -26.06 -9.15
C ARG A 151 1.95 -25.37 -10.51
N GLY A 152 2.72 -25.92 -11.46
CA GLY A 152 2.80 -25.40 -12.82
C GLY A 152 1.45 -25.49 -13.55
N GLN A 153 0.77 -26.64 -13.43
CA GLN A 153 -0.56 -26.82 -14.00
C GLN A 153 -1.60 -25.90 -13.36
N MET A 154 -1.57 -25.77 -12.02
CA MET A 154 -2.45 -24.82 -11.32
C MET A 154 -2.18 -23.37 -11.75
N TYR A 155 -0.92 -22.99 -11.92
CA TYR A 155 -0.53 -21.66 -12.38
C TYR A 155 -0.99 -21.39 -13.82
N ASP A 156 -0.94 -22.39 -14.69
CA ASP A 156 -1.42 -22.27 -16.07
C ASP A 156 -2.92 -21.99 -16.11
N VAL A 157 -3.73 -22.76 -15.36
CA VAL A 157 -5.17 -22.50 -15.22
C VAL A 157 -5.44 -21.12 -14.59
N ALA A 158 -4.67 -20.75 -13.57
CA ALA A 158 -4.78 -19.45 -12.92
C ALA A 158 -4.50 -18.29 -13.89
N SER A 159 -3.47 -18.41 -14.72
CA SER A 159 -3.04 -17.34 -15.63
C SER A 159 -3.87 -17.22 -16.89
N THR A 160 -4.27 -18.35 -17.49
CA THR A 160 -4.98 -18.38 -18.77
C THR A 160 -6.48 -18.18 -18.62
N VAL A 161 -7.09 -18.73 -17.57
CA VAL A 161 -8.54 -18.69 -17.36
C VAL A 161 -8.91 -17.67 -16.29
N LEU A 162 -8.43 -17.85 -15.07
CA LEU A 162 -8.94 -17.11 -13.91
C LEU A 162 -8.49 -15.64 -13.92
N ALA A 163 -7.20 -15.37 -14.09
CA ALA A 163 -6.66 -14.02 -14.04
C ALA A 163 -7.24 -13.12 -15.13
N GLN A 164 -7.39 -13.64 -16.37
CA GLN A 164 -7.98 -12.87 -17.47
C GLN A 164 -9.45 -12.54 -17.22
N ARG A 165 -10.24 -13.51 -16.72
CA ARG A 165 -11.66 -13.28 -16.41
C ARG A 165 -11.85 -12.34 -15.23
N LEU A 166 -11.04 -12.46 -14.19
CA LEU A 166 -11.09 -11.59 -13.01
C LEU A 166 -10.64 -10.16 -13.32
N ALA A 167 -9.65 -9.97 -14.20
CA ALA A 167 -9.19 -8.65 -14.63
C ALA A 167 -10.22 -7.90 -15.49
N GLN A 168 -11.19 -8.59 -16.09
CA GLN A 168 -12.30 -7.99 -16.85
C GLN A 168 -13.46 -7.55 -15.95
N VAL A 169 -13.41 -7.83 -14.65
CA VAL A 169 -14.47 -7.43 -13.73
C VAL A 169 -14.36 -5.95 -13.43
N ASP A 170 -15.45 -5.21 -13.68
CA ASP A 170 -15.53 -3.79 -13.37
C ASP A 170 -15.15 -3.51 -11.90
N GLY A 171 -14.10 -2.71 -11.72
CA GLY A 171 -13.55 -2.35 -10.42
C GLY A 171 -12.31 -3.15 -9.98
N VAL A 172 -11.92 -4.19 -10.73
CA VAL A 172 -10.63 -4.87 -10.58
C VAL A 172 -9.62 -4.23 -11.53
N GLY A 173 -8.53 -3.67 -10.97
CA GLY A 173 -7.51 -2.99 -11.77
C GLY A 173 -6.43 -3.94 -12.25
N GLN A 174 -5.95 -4.82 -11.37
CA GLN A 174 -4.91 -5.79 -11.68
C GLN A 174 -5.09 -7.08 -10.89
N VAL A 175 -4.84 -8.20 -11.54
CA VAL A 175 -4.70 -9.51 -10.90
C VAL A 175 -3.23 -9.93 -11.00
N THR A 176 -2.58 -10.08 -9.85
CA THR A 176 -1.18 -10.52 -9.77
C THR A 176 -1.14 -11.96 -9.27
N LEU A 177 -0.35 -12.79 -9.94
CA LEU A 177 -0.17 -14.20 -9.58
C LEU A 177 1.10 -14.39 -8.76
N GLY A 178 1.00 -15.12 -7.65
CA GLY A 178 2.12 -15.50 -6.79
C GLY A 178 2.18 -17.01 -6.56
N GLY A 179 3.37 -17.51 -6.17
CA GLY A 179 3.54 -18.88 -5.70
C GLY A 179 3.94 -19.95 -6.73
N GLY A 180 4.08 -19.57 -8.00
CA GLY A 180 4.48 -20.50 -9.06
C GLY A 180 5.01 -19.80 -10.32
N ALA A 181 5.14 -20.56 -11.39
CA ALA A 181 5.55 -20.10 -12.71
C ALA A 181 4.81 -20.91 -13.79
N LEU A 182 4.77 -20.37 -15.02
CA LEU A 182 4.18 -21.05 -16.17
C LEU A 182 4.90 -22.39 -16.43
N PRO A 183 4.18 -23.40 -16.94
CA PRO A 183 4.80 -24.61 -17.49
C PRO A 183 5.88 -24.30 -18.53
N ALA A 184 6.91 -25.13 -18.56
CA ALA A 184 8.03 -25.02 -19.50
C ALA A 184 8.65 -26.38 -19.74
N VAL A 185 9.23 -26.58 -20.92
CA VAL A 185 10.12 -27.72 -21.15
C VAL A 185 11.52 -27.32 -20.71
N ARG A 186 12.12 -28.10 -19.81
CA ARG A 186 13.50 -27.89 -19.38
C ARG A 186 14.41 -28.93 -20.00
N ILE A 187 15.51 -28.46 -20.56
CA ILE A 187 16.57 -29.29 -21.13
C ILE A 187 17.75 -29.18 -20.17
N GLU A 188 17.95 -30.22 -19.38
CA GLU A 188 18.97 -30.35 -18.35
C GLU A 188 20.19 -31.06 -18.93
N LEU A 189 21.24 -30.30 -19.21
CA LEU A 189 22.41 -30.78 -19.94
C LEU A 189 23.43 -31.45 -19.02
N ASP A 190 24.00 -32.56 -19.50
CA ASP A 190 25.15 -33.24 -18.89
C ASP A 190 26.44 -32.79 -19.61
N PRO A 191 27.32 -32.01 -18.94
CA PRO A 191 28.52 -31.46 -19.56
C PRO A 191 29.55 -32.53 -19.91
N GLU A 192 29.61 -33.63 -19.16
CA GLU A 192 30.56 -34.72 -19.39
C GLU A 192 30.17 -35.49 -20.67
N ARG A 193 28.88 -35.80 -20.82
CA ARG A 193 28.35 -36.43 -22.05
C ARG A 193 28.49 -35.53 -23.27
N LEU A 194 28.19 -34.25 -23.14
CA LEU A 194 28.38 -33.29 -24.22
C LEU A 194 29.82 -33.27 -24.72
N THR A 195 30.77 -33.21 -23.79
CA THR A 195 32.20 -33.20 -24.13
C THR A 195 32.64 -34.51 -24.77
N ALA A 196 32.19 -35.66 -24.26
CA ALA A 196 32.49 -36.98 -24.85
C ALA A 196 32.03 -37.09 -26.32
N HIS A 197 30.94 -36.40 -26.68
CA HIS A 197 30.43 -36.30 -28.04
C HIS A 197 30.99 -35.11 -28.85
N GLY A 198 31.90 -34.31 -28.28
CA GLY A 198 32.48 -33.14 -28.92
C GLY A 198 31.44 -32.06 -29.26
N LEU A 199 30.44 -31.89 -28.38
CA LEU A 199 29.38 -30.90 -28.50
C LEU A 199 29.52 -29.82 -27.42
N SER A 200 29.31 -28.56 -27.80
CA SER A 200 29.24 -27.45 -26.85
C SER A 200 27.79 -27.20 -26.42
N LEU A 201 27.60 -26.51 -25.30
CA LEU A 201 26.29 -26.03 -24.84
C LEU A 201 25.61 -25.16 -25.92
N GLU A 202 26.39 -24.40 -26.69
CA GLU A 202 25.89 -23.52 -27.75
C GLU A 202 25.41 -24.30 -28.99
N ASN A 203 26.04 -25.44 -29.29
CA ASN A 203 25.56 -26.32 -30.35
C ASN A 203 24.16 -26.84 -30.03
N VAL A 204 23.92 -27.21 -28.77
CA VAL A 204 22.60 -27.66 -28.31
C VAL A 204 21.57 -26.54 -28.41
N ARG A 205 21.91 -25.34 -27.90
CA ARG A 205 21.04 -24.16 -28.00
C ARG A 205 20.64 -23.89 -29.45
N THR A 206 21.61 -23.91 -30.36
CA THR A 206 21.39 -23.63 -31.78
C THR A 206 20.51 -24.70 -32.43
N ALA A 207 20.71 -25.98 -32.09
CA ALA A 207 19.88 -27.08 -32.58
C ALA A 207 18.43 -26.96 -32.07
N VAL A 208 18.22 -26.65 -30.79
CA VAL A 208 16.88 -26.46 -30.21
C VAL A 208 16.15 -25.29 -30.86
N VAL A 209 16.85 -24.17 -31.08
CA VAL A 209 16.29 -22.97 -31.73
C VAL A 209 15.92 -23.26 -33.18
N ALA A 210 16.80 -23.94 -33.93
CA ALA A 210 16.56 -24.29 -35.32
C ALA A 210 15.38 -25.28 -35.48
N HIS A 211 15.19 -26.17 -34.51
CA HIS A 211 14.08 -27.11 -34.51
C HIS A 211 12.74 -26.47 -34.15
N ASN A 212 12.73 -25.44 -33.30
CA ASN A 212 11.49 -24.82 -32.82
C ASN A 212 10.98 -23.67 -33.72
N THR A 213 11.12 -23.80 -35.04
CA THR A 213 10.80 -22.71 -35.98
C THR A 213 9.36 -22.81 -36.49
N ASN A 214 8.46 -21.95 -36.02
CA ASN A 214 7.10 -21.82 -36.56
C ASN A 214 7.07 -20.84 -37.74
N ARG A 215 7.19 -21.34 -38.98
CA ARG A 215 7.16 -20.51 -40.20
C ARG A 215 5.87 -20.74 -40.99
N PRO A 216 5.23 -19.69 -41.54
CA PRO A 216 4.10 -19.85 -42.45
C PRO A 216 4.47 -20.77 -43.63
N LYS A 217 3.61 -21.75 -43.95
CA LYS A 217 3.86 -22.74 -45.02
C LYS A 217 3.13 -22.44 -46.33
N GLY A 218 2.24 -21.44 -46.33
CA GLY A 218 1.46 -21.06 -47.52
C GLY A 218 0.22 -21.92 -47.75
N VAL A 219 -0.38 -21.71 -48.92
CA VAL A 219 -1.62 -22.37 -49.37
C VAL A 219 -1.33 -23.02 -50.72
N LEU A 220 -1.87 -24.21 -50.93
CA LEU A 220 -1.92 -24.87 -52.23
C LEU A 220 -3.32 -24.66 -52.81
N GLU A 221 -3.45 -24.13 -54.02
CA GLU A 221 -4.76 -23.86 -54.65
C GLU A 221 -4.86 -24.50 -56.04
N ASP A 222 -6.08 -24.89 -56.39
CA ASP A 222 -6.53 -25.23 -57.75
C ASP A 222 -7.87 -24.52 -58.03
N ALA A 223 -8.43 -24.66 -59.24
CA ALA A 223 -9.60 -23.90 -59.73
C ALA A 223 -10.81 -23.89 -58.79
N ASP A 224 -11.05 -24.97 -58.04
CA ASP A 224 -12.24 -25.13 -57.17
C ASP A 224 -11.91 -25.19 -55.67
N ARG A 225 -10.63 -25.30 -55.26
CA ARG A 225 -10.25 -25.59 -53.86
C ARG A 225 -8.92 -24.96 -53.46
N ALA A 226 -8.86 -24.53 -52.19
CA ALA A 226 -7.66 -24.09 -51.51
C ALA A 226 -7.39 -24.98 -50.28
N TRP A 227 -6.15 -25.44 -50.14
CA TRP A 227 -5.65 -26.24 -49.01
C TRP A 227 -4.58 -25.45 -48.25
N GLN A 228 -4.83 -25.17 -46.98
CA GLN A 228 -3.81 -24.62 -46.09
C GLN A 228 -2.76 -25.70 -45.80
N ILE A 229 -1.48 -25.40 -46.04
CA ILE A 229 -0.40 -26.32 -45.72
C ILE A 229 -0.10 -26.18 -44.22
N GLU A 230 -0.23 -27.28 -43.48
CA GLU A 230 0.20 -27.41 -42.08
C GLU A 230 1.33 -28.44 -41.97
N ALA A 231 2.22 -28.24 -41.01
CA ALA A 231 3.32 -29.15 -40.72
C ALA A 231 3.44 -29.35 -39.20
N ASN A 232 3.95 -30.51 -38.79
CA ASN A 232 4.26 -30.83 -37.39
C ASN A 232 5.65 -30.29 -36.98
N ASP A 233 5.93 -29.02 -37.28
CA ASP A 233 7.26 -28.42 -37.13
C ASP A 233 7.58 -27.93 -35.71
N GLN A 234 6.62 -27.95 -34.78
CA GLN A 234 6.83 -27.56 -33.39
C GLN A 234 6.76 -28.75 -32.42
N ALA A 235 7.83 -28.91 -31.65
CA ALA A 235 7.84 -29.72 -30.43
C ALA A 235 7.07 -28.99 -29.32
N ARG A 236 6.19 -29.70 -28.60
CA ARG A 236 5.32 -29.11 -27.55
C ARG A 236 5.62 -29.64 -26.16
N THR A 237 6.00 -30.90 -26.08
CA THR A 237 6.27 -31.61 -24.83
C THR A 237 7.73 -31.99 -24.73
N ALA A 238 8.21 -32.29 -23.53
CA ALA A 238 9.56 -32.79 -23.31
C ALA A 238 9.89 -34.00 -24.20
N ALA A 239 8.93 -34.92 -24.38
CA ALA A 239 9.08 -36.12 -25.20
C ALA A 239 9.41 -35.81 -26.68
N ASP A 240 8.91 -34.69 -27.21
CA ASP A 240 9.16 -34.27 -28.60
C ASP A 240 10.60 -33.79 -28.82
N TYR A 241 11.26 -33.30 -27.76
CA TYR A 241 12.63 -32.82 -27.82
C TYR A 241 13.67 -33.94 -27.63
N VAL A 242 13.34 -35.02 -26.93
CA VAL A 242 14.25 -36.16 -26.70
C VAL A 242 14.88 -36.71 -28.00
N PRO A 243 14.13 -36.97 -29.09
CA PRO A 243 14.68 -37.51 -30.32
C PRO A 243 15.45 -36.48 -31.18
N LEU A 244 15.52 -35.21 -30.77
CA LEU A 244 16.17 -34.12 -31.51
C LEU A 244 17.61 -34.45 -31.83
N ILE A 245 18.00 -34.37 -33.10
CA ILE A 245 19.36 -34.67 -33.53
C ILE A 245 20.25 -33.43 -33.38
N LEU A 246 21.34 -33.57 -32.64
CA LEU A 246 22.30 -32.51 -32.41
C LEU A 246 23.43 -32.52 -33.44
N ARG A 247 23.93 -33.71 -33.81
CA ARG A 247 25.03 -33.88 -34.76
C ARG A 247 25.03 -35.27 -35.37
N TYR A 248 25.48 -35.36 -36.62
CA TYR A 248 25.84 -36.62 -37.27
C TYR A 248 27.37 -36.80 -37.29
N ARG A 249 27.84 -37.99 -36.92
CA ARG A 249 29.25 -38.38 -37.05
C ARG A 249 29.33 -39.83 -37.51
N GLU A 250 30.02 -40.08 -38.62
CA GLU A 250 30.25 -41.45 -39.16
C GLU A 250 28.96 -42.27 -39.32
N GLY A 251 27.86 -41.64 -39.78
CA GLY A 251 26.56 -42.30 -39.96
C GLY A 251 25.74 -42.51 -38.68
N ARG A 252 26.27 -42.16 -37.50
CA ARG A 252 25.53 -42.20 -36.22
C ARG A 252 25.06 -40.80 -35.83
N ALA A 253 23.77 -40.68 -35.49
CA ALA A 253 23.19 -39.45 -34.97
C ALA A 253 23.34 -39.41 -33.45
N VAL A 254 23.85 -38.30 -32.92
CA VAL A 254 23.78 -38.00 -31.48
C VAL A 254 22.49 -37.22 -31.24
N ARG A 255 21.63 -37.75 -30.38
CA ARG A 255 20.34 -37.15 -30.02
C ARG A 255 20.45 -36.33 -28.75
N LEU A 256 19.47 -35.47 -28.50
CA LEU A 256 19.40 -34.68 -27.28
C LEU A 256 19.28 -35.58 -26.05
N GLY A 257 18.48 -36.65 -26.11
CA GLY A 257 18.38 -37.62 -25.02
C GLY A 257 19.68 -38.36 -24.67
N ASP A 258 20.69 -38.35 -25.56
CA ASP A 258 21.98 -38.97 -25.27
C ASP A 258 22.83 -38.08 -24.34
N VAL A 259 22.59 -36.76 -24.34
CA VAL A 259 23.43 -35.75 -23.67
C VAL A 259 22.66 -34.85 -22.69
N ALA A 260 21.35 -35.00 -22.59
CA ALA A 260 20.49 -34.19 -21.73
C ALA A 260 19.31 -35.00 -21.20
N GLU A 261 18.83 -34.64 -20.02
CA GLU A 261 17.52 -35.02 -19.53
C GLU A 261 16.51 -33.93 -19.93
N VAL A 262 15.39 -34.31 -20.54
CA VAL A 262 14.36 -33.35 -20.96
C VAL A 262 13.10 -33.63 -20.17
N VAL A 263 12.64 -32.64 -19.41
CA VAL A 263 11.51 -32.78 -18.49
C VAL A 263 10.47 -31.68 -18.66
N ASP A 264 9.20 -32.04 -18.55
CA ASP A 264 8.11 -31.09 -18.44
C ASP A 264 8.08 -30.54 -17.01
N SER A 265 8.33 -29.24 -16.87
CA SER A 265 8.49 -28.57 -15.59
C SER A 265 7.95 -27.14 -15.66
N VAL A 266 8.52 -26.20 -14.91
CA VAL A 266 8.13 -24.78 -14.90
C VAL A 266 9.26 -23.88 -15.38
N GLN A 267 8.90 -22.69 -15.86
CA GLN A 267 9.83 -21.70 -16.38
C GLN A 267 10.85 -21.27 -15.31
N ASP A 268 10.39 -21.08 -14.08
CA ASP A 268 11.23 -20.73 -12.94
C ASP A 268 10.94 -21.68 -11.75
N LEU A 269 11.95 -22.47 -11.39
CA LEU A 269 11.92 -23.38 -10.24
C LEU A 269 12.02 -22.63 -8.90
N ARG A 270 12.47 -21.37 -8.92
CA ARG A 270 12.72 -20.52 -7.75
C ARG A 270 11.52 -19.66 -7.38
N ASN A 271 10.31 -20.18 -7.61
CA ASN A 271 9.05 -19.61 -7.15
C ASN A 271 8.30 -20.63 -6.29
N TYR A 272 7.86 -20.21 -5.12
CA TYR A 272 7.07 -21.04 -4.21
C TYR A 272 6.04 -20.19 -3.48
N GLY A 273 4.85 -20.77 -3.28
CA GLY A 273 3.78 -20.15 -2.52
C GLY A 273 2.96 -21.22 -1.83
N ALA A 274 2.40 -20.82 -0.70
CA ALA A 274 1.59 -21.66 0.13
C ALA A 274 0.42 -20.86 0.72
N ALA A 275 -0.66 -21.57 0.96
CA ALA A 275 -1.84 -21.11 1.69
C ALA A 275 -2.15 -22.12 2.78
N ASP A 276 -2.18 -21.67 4.03
CA ASP A 276 -2.48 -22.50 5.20
C ASP A 276 -1.66 -23.81 5.22
N GLY A 277 -0.34 -23.68 4.97
CA GLY A 277 0.61 -24.80 4.97
C GLY A 277 0.49 -25.77 3.79
N LYS A 278 -0.39 -25.52 2.81
CA LYS A 278 -0.48 -26.29 1.56
C LYS A 278 0.14 -25.50 0.41
N PRO A 279 0.90 -26.13 -0.50
CA PRO A 279 1.38 -25.45 -1.71
C PRO A 279 0.22 -24.86 -2.52
N ALA A 280 0.31 -23.58 -2.87
CA ALA A 280 -0.79 -22.83 -3.46
C ALA A 280 -0.33 -21.80 -4.50
N ILE A 281 -1.21 -21.50 -5.45
CA ILE A 281 -1.09 -20.33 -6.33
C ILE A 281 -2.01 -19.23 -5.80
N LEU A 282 -1.45 -18.05 -5.57
CA LEU A 282 -2.17 -16.92 -5.01
C LEU A 282 -2.59 -15.97 -6.15
N LEU A 283 -3.88 -15.62 -6.23
CA LEU A 283 -4.37 -14.54 -7.08
C LEU A 283 -4.66 -13.33 -6.20
N ILE A 284 -3.86 -12.29 -6.38
CA ILE A 284 -3.93 -11.04 -5.61
C ILE A 284 -4.66 -10.01 -6.47
N LEU A 285 -5.88 -9.65 -6.07
CA LEU A 285 -6.72 -8.70 -6.77
C LEU A 285 -6.53 -7.32 -6.17
N ASN A 286 -6.10 -6.36 -7.00
CA ASN A 286 -6.00 -4.95 -6.67
C ASN A 286 -7.17 -4.20 -7.30
N LYS A 287 -7.68 -3.17 -6.61
CA LYS A 287 -8.78 -2.36 -7.13
C LYS A 287 -8.33 -1.52 -8.32
N GLN A 288 -9.28 -1.15 -9.16
CA GLN A 288 -9.07 -0.05 -10.09
C GLN A 288 -9.13 1.30 -9.34
N PRO A 289 -8.37 2.31 -9.77
CA PRO A 289 -8.55 3.69 -9.33
C PRO A 289 -10.02 4.13 -9.47
N GLY A 290 -10.54 4.90 -8.50
CA GLY A 290 -11.96 5.32 -8.46
C GLY A 290 -13.03 4.26 -8.11
N ALA A 291 -12.73 2.96 -8.16
CA ALA A 291 -13.75 1.92 -8.04
C ALA A 291 -14.26 1.65 -6.61
N ASN A 292 -15.55 1.31 -6.47
CA ASN A 292 -16.15 0.87 -5.22
C ASN A 292 -15.72 -0.56 -4.88
N VAL A 293 -14.93 -0.72 -3.80
CA VAL A 293 -14.37 -2.00 -3.36
C VAL A 293 -15.46 -3.03 -3.03
N ILE A 294 -16.54 -2.59 -2.37
CA ILE A 294 -17.62 -3.49 -1.94
C ILE A 294 -18.32 -4.08 -3.17
N GLU A 295 -18.56 -3.25 -4.18
CA GLU A 295 -19.22 -3.68 -5.41
C GLU A 295 -18.32 -4.57 -6.27
N ALA A 296 -17.05 -4.21 -6.42
CA ALA A 296 -16.06 -5.01 -7.15
C ALA A 296 -15.92 -6.41 -6.54
N VAL A 297 -15.77 -6.50 -5.22
CA VAL A 297 -15.70 -7.79 -4.51
C VAL A 297 -17.00 -8.59 -4.65
N GLN A 298 -18.17 -7.96 -4.60
CA GLN A 298 -19.44 -8.65 -4.82
C GLN A 298 -19.55 -9.24 -6.22
N ARG A 299 -19.15 -8.50 -7.26
CA ARG A 299 -19.11 -8.98 -8.65
C ARG A 299 -18.15 -10.15 -8.81
N VAL A 300 -16.96 -10.06 -8.21
CA VAL A 300 -15.99 -11.17 -8.18
C VAL A 300 -16.62 -12.39 -7.49
N ARG A 301 -17.19 -12.22 -6.29
CA ARG A 301 -17.81 -13.30 -5.52
C ARG A 301 -18.97 -13.97 -6.24
N ALA A 302 -19.75 -13.21 -7.02
CA ALA A 302 -20.82 -13.74 -7.86
C ALA A 302 -20.29 -14.57 -9.05
N LEU A 303 -19.08 -14.28 -9.53
CA LEU A 303 -18.42 -15.03 -10.60
C LEU A 303 -17.69 -16.27 -10.10
N LEU A 304 -17.24 -16.31 -8.83
CA LEU A 304 -16.46 -17.43 -8.28
C LEU A 304 -17.12 -18.81 -8.49
N PRO A 305 -18.44 -19.02 -8.27
CA PRO A 305 -19.05 -20.33 -8.52
C PRO A 305 -18.98 -20.76 -9.98
N ARG A 306 -19.13 -19.81 -10.93
CA ARG A 306 -19.00 -20.09 -12.36
C ARG A 306 -17.55 -20.38 -12.72
N LEU A 307 -16.60 -19.63 -12.17
CA LEU A 307 -15.18 -19.87 -12.39
C LEU A 307 -14.75 -21.23 -11.82
N GLN A 308 -15.26 -21.61 -10.65
CA GLN A 308 -15.02 -22.94 -10.07
C GLN A 308 -15.53 -24.06 -10.97
N SER A 309 -16.65 -23.87 -11.68
CA SER A 309 -17.16 -24.87 -12.64
C SER A 309 -16.38 -24.94 -13.96
N THR A 310 -15.57 -23.92 -14.28
CA THR A 310 -14.75 -23.89 -15.51
C THR A 310 -13.34 -24.44 -15.33
N ILE A 311 -12.88 -24.56 -14.09
CA ILE A 311 -11.57 -25.14 -13.77
C ILE A 311 -11.72 -26.64 -13.44
N PRO A 312 -10.65 -27.44 -13.56
CA PRO A 312 -10.68 -28.84 -13.16
C PRO A 312 -11.11 -29.02 -11.70
N GLU A 313 -11.95 -30.03 -11.43
CA GLU A 313 -12.47 -30.34 -10.07
C GLU A 313 -11.36 -30.61 -9.04
N ALA A 314 -10.18 -31.02 -9.51
CA ALA A 314 -8.99 -31.20 -8.69
C ALA A 314 -8.45 -29.91 -8.05
N ILE A 315 -8.84 -28.73 -8.55
CA ILE A 315 -8.38 -27.42 -8.04
C ILE A 315 -9.45 -26.83 -7.13
N GLN A 316 -9.11 -26.62 -5.87
CA GLN A 316 -9.94 -25.91 -4.91
C GLN A 316 -9.56 -24.44 -4.87
N MET A 317 -10.54 -23.56 -5.14
CA MET A 317 -10.39 -22.12 -5.04
C MET A 317 -11.03 -21.60 -3.76
N GLU A 318 -10.24 -20.94 -2.90
CA GLU A 318 -10.67 -20.38 -1.63
C GLU A 318 -10.39 -18.88 -1.53
N VAL A 319 -11.29 -18.13 -0.87
CA VAL A 319 -11.09 -16.72 -0.56
C VAL A 319 -10.37 -16.63 0.79
N VAL A 320 -9.07 -16.36 0.76
CA VAL A 320 -8.19 -16.32 1.94
C VAL A 320 -8.06 -14.93 2.56
N SER A 321 -8.43 -13.88 1.82
CA SER A 321 -8.50 -12.51 2.34
C SER A 321 -9.59 -11.72 1.61
N ASP A 322 -10.44 -11.02 2.38
CA ASP A 322 -11.50 -10.13 1.87
C ASP A 322 -11.55 -8.84 2.72
N ARG A 323 -11.46 -7.68 2.07
CA ARG A 323 -11.51 -6.36 2.71
C ARG A 323 -12.92 -5.87 3.03
N THR A 324 -13.95 -6.50 2.46
CA THR A 324 -15.35 -6.07 2.56
C THR A 324 -15.92 -6.09 3.98
N PRO A 325 -15.68 -7.11 4.83
CA PRO A 325 -16.29 -7.18 6.16
C PRO A 325 -15.89 -6.02 7.08
N SER A 326 -14.60 -5.68 7.15
CA SER A 326 -14.11 -4.56 7.97
C SER A 326 -14.64 -3.23 7.47
N LEU A 327 -14.64 -3.03 6.15
CA LEU A 327 -15.19 -1.83 5.53
C LEU A 327 -16.69 -1.64 5.87
N LYS A 328 -17.52 -2.68 5.67
CA LYS A 328 -18.95 -2.65 6.01
C LYS A 328 -19.19 -2.38 7.50
N ALA A 329 -18.40 -2.98 8.37
CA ALA A 329 -18.50 -2.75 9.81
C ALA A 329 -18.19 -1.29 10.19
N SER A 330 -17.10 -0.71 9.66
CA SER A 330 -16.75 0.69 9.91
C SER A 330 -17.83 1.67 9.45
N ILE A 331 -18.38 1.46 8.25
CA ILE A 331 -19.43 2.34 7.72
C ILE A 331 -20.71 2.23 8.55
N LEU A 332 -21.12 1.01 8.89
CA LEU A 332 -22.33 0.79 9.70
C LEU A 332 -22.19 1.45 11.07
N GLU A 333 -21.01 1.36 11.68
CA GLU A 333 -20.74 1.99 12.97
C GLU A 333 -20.82 3.51 12.89
N ILE A 334 -20.26 4.12 11.85
CA ILE A 334 -20.34 5.57 11.68
C ILE A 334 -21.77 6.03 11.33
N GLN A 335 -22.52 5.25 10.53
CA GLN A 335 -23.93 5.54 10.28
C GLN A 335 -24.76 5.47 11.57
N ARG A 336 -24.48 4.49 12.43
CA ARG A 336 -25.10 4.40 13.77
C ARG A 336 -24.71 5.58 14.64
N ALA A 337 -23.43 5.96 14.65
CA ALA A 337 -22.94 7.12 15.40
C ALA A 337 -23.62 8.41 14.93
N LEU A 338 -23.71 8.65 13.62
CA LEU A 338 -24.41 9.80 13.05
C LEU A 338 -25.90 9.81 13.44
N ALA A 339 -26.59 8.67 13.30
CA ALA A 339 -28.00 8.56 13.70
C ALA A 339 -28.19 8.81 15.20
N LEU A 340 -27.30 8.27 16.05
CA LEU A 340 -27.30 8.49 17.49
C LEU A 340 -27.00 9.95 17.83
N SER A 341 -26.05 10.59 17.16
CA SER A 341 -25.72 12.01 17.34
C SER A 341 -26.92 12.90 16.98
N VAL A 342 -27.57 12.67 15.83
CA VAL A 342 -28.78 13.41 15.45
C VAL A 342 -29.89 13.19 16.48
N ALA A 343 -30.14 11.95 16.90
CA ALA A 343 -31.15 11.64 17.90
C ALA A 343 -30.83 12.29 19.26
N LEU A 344 -29.57 12.26 19.69
CA LEU A 344 -29.10 12.86 20.93
C LEU A 344 -29.27 14.36 20.90
N VAL A 345 -28.92 15.03 19.79
CA VAL A 345 -29.09 16.48 19.72
C VAL A 345 -30.57 16.86 19.73
N VAL A 346 -31.42 16.15 18.97
CA VAL A 346 -32.88 16.36 19.02
C VAL A 346 -33.43 16.16 20.44
N LEU A 347 -32.98 15.11 21.14
CA LEU A 347 -33.38 14.83 22.53
C LEU A 347 -32.95 15.95 23.47
N VAL A 348 -31.68 16.35 23.44
CA VAL A 348 -31.12 17.41 24.30
C VAL A 348 -31.88 18.72 24.07
N VAL A 349 -32.07 19.12 22.82
CA VAL A 349 -32.85 20.32 22.46
C VAL A 349 -34.30 20.21 22.95
N GLY A 350 -34.92 19.04 22.79
CA GLY A 350 -36.26 18.77 23.32
C GLY A 350 -36.35 18.94 24.84
N VAL A 351 -35.35 18.46 25.57
CA VAL A 351 -35.25 18.58 27.04
C VAL A 351 -35.03 20.03 27.47
N PHE A 352 -34.18 20.79 26.77
CA PHE A 352 -33.90 22.19 27.08
C PHE A 352 -35.10 23.09 26.79
N LEU A 353 -35.78 22.90 25.65
CA LEU A 353 -36.94 23.71 25.27
C LEU A 353 -38.22 23.32 26.03
N ARG A 354 -38.29 22.10 26.58
CA ARG A 354 -39.44 21.54 27.34
C ARG A 354 -40.79 21.64 26.61
N ARG A 355 -40.75 21.79 25.28
CA ARG A 355 -41.92 21.99 24.41
C ARG A 355 -41.71 21.25 23.11
N LEU A 356 -42.55 20.25 22.87
CA LEU A 356 -42.48 19.43 21.67
C LEU A 356 -42.54 20.27 20.38
N ARG A 357 -43.34 21.33 20.33
CA ARG A 357 -43.48 22.18 19.13
C ARG A 357 -42.22 22.98 18.79
N ALA A 358 -41.52 23.47 19.81
CA ALA A 358 -40.26 24.20 19.61
C ALA A 358 -39.13 23.22 19.25
N ALA A 359 -39.16 22.00 19.82
CA ALA A 359 -38.20 20.95 19.53
C ALA A 359 -38.30 20.39 18.09
N VAL A 360 -39.50 20.39 17.49
CA VAL A 360 -39.70 19.95 16.10
C VAL A 360 -38.90 20.79 15.11
N ILE A 361 -38.66 22.07 15.41
CA ILE A 361 -38.00 22.99 14.47
C ILE A 361 -36.53 22.55 14.22
N PRO A 362 -35.67 22.40 15.25
CA PRO A 362 -34.35 21.79 15.06
C PRO A 362 -34.39 20.34 14.58
N SER A 363 -35.43 19.57 14.96
CA SER A 363 -35.58 18.17 14.50
C SER A 363 -35.78 18.03 13.00
N VAL A 364 -36.29 19.07 12.32
CA VAL A 364 -36.43 19.11 10.86
C VAL A 364 -35.22 19.80 10.22
N ALA A 365 -34.78 20.94 10.78
CA ALA A 365 -33.68 21.72 10.20
C ALA A 365 -32.39 20.91 10.05
N VAL A 366 -32.10 20.04 11.02
CA VAL A 366 -30.83 19.31 11.09
C VAL A 366 -30.76 18.18 10.06
N PRO A 367 -31.72 17.23 9.99
CA PRO A 367 -31.72 16.23 8.92
C PRO A 367 -31.78 16.84 7.52
N VAL A 368 -32.53 17.93 7.32
CA VAL A 368 -32.60 18.60 6.01
C VAL A 368 -31.24 19.18 5.61
N SER A 369 -30.53 19.80 6.55
CA SER A 369 -29.21 20.39 6.26
C SER A 369 -28.17 19.32 5.95
N LEU A 370 -28.18 18.21 6.71
CA LEU A 370 -27.33 17.04 6.44
C LEU A 370 -27.68 16.37 5.11
N ALA A 371 -28.97 16.22 4.79
CA ALA A 371 -29.41 15.69 3.51
C ALA A 371 -28.91 16.57 2.36
N GLY A 372 -29.09 17.89 2.45
CA GLY A 372 -28.57 18.82 1.45
C GLY A 372 -27.06 18.69 1.24
N ALA A 373 -26.29 18.41 2.31
CA ALA A 373 -24.85 18.20 2.20
C ALA A 373 -24.49 16.98 1.35
N PHE A 374 -25.28 15.89 1.39
CA PHE A 374 -25.10 14.75 0.48
C PHE A 374 -25.27 15.16 -0.99
N GLY A 375 -26.17 16.10 -1.29
CA GLY A 375 -26.34 16.66 -2.63
C GLY A 375 -25.07 17.35 -3.13
N VAL A 376 -24.44 18.17 -2.27
CA VAL A 376 -23.16 18.84 -2.60
C VAL A 376 -22.04 17.82 -2.76
N MET A 377 -21.97 16.82 -1.88
CA MET A 377 -21.00 15.73 -1.99
C MET A 377 -21.07 15.02 -3.34
N TYR A 378 -22.29 14.75 -3.82
CA TYR A 378 -22.50 14.09 -5.10
C TYR A 378 -22.03 14.95 -6.27
N LEU A 379 -22.33 16.26 -6.24
CA LEU A 379 -21.86 17.20 -7.27
C LEU A 379 -20.33 17.35 -7.29
N MET A 380 -19.68 17.19 -6.15
CA MET A 380 -18.22 17.26 -6.02
C MET A 380 -17.52 15.91 -6.27
N GLY A 381 -18.28 14.82 -6.51
CA GLY A 381 -17.72 13.49 -6.71
C GLY A 381 -17.11 12.87 -5.46
N TYR A 382 -17.50 13.34 -4.26
CA TYR A 382 -16.97 12.82 -3.00
C TYR A 382 -17.60 11.48 -2.61
N SER A 383 -16.89 10.74 -1.76
CA SER A 383 -17.35 9.43 -1.27
C SER A 383 -17.90 9.52 0.16
N LEU A 384 -18.80 8.61 0.50
CA LEU A 384 -19.16 8.31 1.88
C LEU A 384 -18.00 7.53 2.50
N ASN A 385 -17.23 8.21 3.34
CA ASN A 385 -16.05 7.69 4.01
C ASN A 385 -15.96 8.17 5.46
N ASN A 386 -14.97 7.64 6.18
CA ASN A 386 -14.85 7.91 7.61
C ASN A 386 -14.69 9.41 7.91
N LEU A 387 -13.96 10.15 7.07
CA LEU A 387 -13.74 11.59 7.26
C LEU A 387 -14.97 12.42 6.89
N SER A 388 -15.64 12.14 5.76
CA SER A 388 -16.86 12.86 5.36
C SER A 388 -18.02 12.61 6.32
N LEU A 389 -18.20 11.38 6.81
CA LEU A 389 -19.22 11.08 7.80
C LEU A 389 -18.91 11.67 9.19
N MET A 390 -17.63 11.72 9.58
CA MET A 390 -17.20 12.43 10.79
C MET A 390 -17.48 13.94 10.66
N ALA A 391 -17.22 14.54 9.49
CA ALA A 391 -17.56 15.93 9.20
C ALA A 391 -19.06 16.17 9.39
N LEU A 392 -19.94 15.31 8.87
CA LEU A 392 -21.39 15.42 9.06
C LEU A 392 -21.83 15.22 10.51
N THR A 393 -21.17 14.32 11.24
CA THR A 393 -21.45 14.06 12.66
C THR A 393 -21.10 15.29 13.50
N ILE A 394 -19.95 15.92 13.26
CA ILE A 394 -19.54 17.17 13.90
C ILE A 394 -20.45 18.32 13.46
N ALA A 395 -20.77 18.39 12.16
CA ALA A 395 -21.66 19.40 11.60
C ALA A 395 -23.01 19.40 12.30
N THR A 396 -23.53 18.23 12.68
CA THR A 396 -24.80 18.11 13.42
C THR A 396 -24.84 19.07 14.62
N GLY A 397 -23.76 19.21 15.40
CA GLY A 397 -23.69 20.17 16.50
C GLY A 397 -23.79 21.63 16.03
N PHE A 398 -22.98 22.02 15.05
CA PHE A 398 -22.97 23.40 14.52
C PHE A 398 -24.29 23.78 13.85
N VAL A 399 -24.91 22.86 13.10
CA VAL A 399 -26.18 23.07 12.40
C VAL A 399 -27.33 23.33 13.38
N VAL A 400 -27.32 22.63 14.52
CA VAL A 400 -28.36 22.79 15.53
C VAL A 400 -28.27 24.16 16.19
N ASP A 401 -27.05 24.62 16.51
CA ASP A 401 -26.82 25.89 17.19
C ASP A 401 -27.41 27.07 16.42
N ASP A 402 -27.25 27.11 15.09
CA ASP A 402 -27.85 28.15 14.23
C ASP A 402 -29.38 28.20 14.35
N ALA A 403 -30.03 27.02 14.32
CA ALA A 403 -31.47 26.92 14.45
C ALA A 403 -31.95 27.31 15.86
N ILE A 404 -31.20 26.96 16.90
CA ILE A 404 -31.52 27.32 18.29
C ILE A 404 -31.42 28.82 18.50
N VAL A 405 -30.36 29.48 18.04
CA VAL A 405 -30.17 30.94 18.24
C VAL A 405 -31.32 31.74 17.63
N VAL A 406 -31.74 31.37 16.42
CA VAL A 406 -32.91 32.00 15.75
C VAL A 406 -34.20 31.70 16.52
N LEU A 407 -34.44 30.45 16.89
CA LEU A 407 -35.63 30.04 17.65
C LEU A 407 -35.72 30.74 19.01
N GLU A 408 -34.61 30.82 19.76
CA GLU A 408 -34.54 31.44 21.08
C GLU A 408 -34.89 32.93 21.00
N ASN A 409 -34.40 33.64 19.99
CA ASN A 409 -34.72 35.06 19.87
C ASN A 409 -36.16 35.31 19.46
N ILE A 410 -36.72 34.49 18.55
CA ILE A 410 -38.13 34.60 18.16
C ILE A 410 -39.02 34.30 19.38
N THR A 411 -38.73 33.22 20.11
CA THR A 411 -39.48 32.87 21.32
C THR A 411 -39.36 33.94 22.41
N ARG A 412 -38.20 34.58 22.57
CA ARG A 412 -38.00 35.72 23.49
C ARG A 412 -38.89 36.92 23.13
N HIS A 413 -39.08 37.21 21.85
CA HIS A 413 -40.01 38.26 21.40
C HIS A 413 -41.47 37.88 21.62
N MET A 414 -41.81 36.60 21.45
CA MET A 414 -43.14 36.09 21.80
C MET A 414 -43.42 36.17 23.31
N GLU A 415 -42.43 35.88 24.17
CA GLU A 415 -42.54 36.03 25.62
C GLU A 415 -42.78 37.50 26.04
N ARG A 416 -42.34 38.47 25.22
CA ARG A 416 -42.58 39.91 25.41
C ARG A 416 -43.93 40.38 24.86
N GLY A 417 -44.77 39.48 24.35
CA GLY A 417 -46.14 39.76 23.91
C GLY A 417 -46.33 39.92 22.39
N ALA A 418 -45.29 39.73 21.57
CA ALA A 418 -45.44 39.78 20.12
C ALA A 418 -46.16 38.54 19.55
N SER A 419 -46.96 38.72 18.50
CA SER A 419 -47.55 37.60 17.76
C SER A 419 -46.47 36.74 17.08
N PRO A 420 -46.66 35.43 16.85
CA PRO A 420 -45.64 34.55 16.24
C PRO A 420 -45.07 35.09 14.92
N TRP A 421 -45.94 35.68 14.09
CA TRP A 421 -45.55 36.31 12.83
C TRP A 421 -44.64 37.53 13.02
N GLN A 422 -45.04 38.46 13.89
CA GLN A 422 -44.26 39.67 14.18
C GLN A 422 -42.96 39.35 14.91
N ALA A 423 -42.98 38.36 15.80
CA ALA A 423 -41.82 37.87 16.51
C ALA A 423 -40.81 37.22 15.55
N ALA A 424 -41.27 36.42 14.58
CA ALA A 424 -40.41 35.85 13.55
C ALA A 424 -39.78 36.94 12.67
N LEU A 425 -40.57 37.92 12.22
CA LEU A 425 -40.06 39.01 11.38
C LEU A 425 -39.03 39.87 12.12
N THR A 426 -39.34 40.27 13.36
CA THR A 426 -38.45 41.11 14.18
C THR A 426 -37.21 40.33 14.62
N GLY A 427 -37.40 39.10 15.11
CA GLY A 427 -36.33 38.26 15.61
C GLY A 427 -35.33 37.86 14.52
N SER A 428 -35.79 37.52 13.32
CA SER A 428 -34.90 37.22 12.18
C SER A 428 -34.18 38.46 11.64
N ARG A 429 -34.78 39.66 11.74
CA ARG A 429 -34.11 40.91 11.34
C ARG A 429 -32.96 41.27 12.27
N GLU A 430 -33.11 41.01 13.56
CA GLU A 430 -32.07 41.27 14.56
C GLU A 430 -30.90 40.29 14.46
N ILE A 431 -31.20 39.00 14.30
CA ILE A 431 -30.20 37.92 14.37
C ILE A 431 -29.65 37.50 13.01
N GLY A 432 -30.31 37.83 11.90
CA GLY A 432 -29.89 37.37 10.57
C GLY A 432 -28.44 37.69 10.23
N PHE A 433 -27.97 38.91 10.53
CA PHE A 433 -26.56 39.29 10.31
C PHE A 433 -25.61 38.52 11.25
N THR A 434 -26.01 38.33 12.51
CA THR A 434 -25.22 37.60 13.51
C THR A 434 -25.01 36.15 13.10
N VAL A 435 -26.05 35.46 12.63
CA VAL A 435 -25.95 34.06 12.18
C VAL A 435 -25.08 33.96 10.93
N ILE A 436 -25.27 34.84 9.92
CA ILE A 436 -24.39 34.87 8.74
C ILE A 436 -22.93 35.06 9.15
N SER A 437 -22.64 36.01 10.05
CA SER A 437 -21.28 36.32 10.49
C SER A 437 -20.64 35.15 11.24
N ILE A 438 -21.36 34.51 12.17
CA ILE A 438 -20.87 33.37 12.93
C ILE A 438 -20.63 32.16 12.01
N SER A 439 -21.60 31.81 11.16
CA SER A 439 -21.47 30.66 10.24
C SER A 439 -20.36 30.88 9.21
N LEU A 440 -20.22 32.08 8.64
CA LEU A 440 -19.15 32.38 7.67
C LEU A 440 -17.77 32.42 8.34
N SER A 441 -17.70 32.91 9.58
CA SER A 441 -16.47 32.86 10.40
C SER A 441 -16.06 31.41 10.69
N LEU A 442 -17.03 30.53 10.98
CA LEU A 442 -16.77 29.10 11.17
C LEU A 442 -16.26 28.43 9.89
N ILE A 443 -16.85 28.77 8.74
CA ILE A 443 -16.33 28.32 7.43
C ILE A 443 -14.90 28.84 7.19
N ALA A 444 -14.63 30.10 7.55
CA ALA A 444 -13.32 30.71 7.35
C ALA A 444 -12.20 30.02 8.17
N VAL A 445 -12.52 29.45 9.33
CA VAL A 445 -11.57 28.66 10.15
C VAL A 445 -11.06 27.42 9.40
N PHE A 446 -11.79 26.91 8.40
CA PHE A 446 -11.36 25.77 7.59
C PHE A 446 -10.58 26.15 6.32
N ILE A 447 -10.47 27.43 5.97
CA ILE A 447 -9.68 27.89 4.81
C ILE A 447 -8.21 27.43 4.88
N PRO A 448 -7.50 27.52 6.04
CA PRO A 448 -6.13 27.02 6.14
C PRO A 448 -6.01 25.53 5.79
N ILE A 449 -7.02 24.71 6.08
CA ILE A 449 -7.03 23.28 5.75
C ILE A 449 -7.21 23.07 4.24
N LEU A 450 -8.06 23.89 3.59
CA LEU A 450 -8.25 23.84 2.13
C LEU A 450 -7.01 24.27 1.35
N LEU A 451 -6.18 25.13 1.94
CA LEU A 451 -4.92 25.60 1.36
C LEU A 451 -3.73 24.68 1.69
N MET A 452 -3.93 23.65 2.52
CA MET A 452 -2.87 22.70 2.85
C MET A 452 -2.57 21.82 1.64
N GLY A 453 -1.32 21.82 1.18
CA GLY A 453 -0.87 20.98 0.08
C GLY A 453 -0.63 19.52 0.48
N GLY A 454 -0.29 18.69 -0.52
CA GLY A 454 0.12 17.30 -0.31
C GLY A 454 -1.01 16.34 0.07
N VAL A 455 -0.63 15.17 0.58
CA VAL A 455 -1.53 14.05 0.87
C VAL A 455 -2.53 14.39 1.97
N LEU A 456 -2.03 14.98 3.07
CA LEU A 456 -2.88 15.41 4.18
C LEU A 456 -3.89 16.46 3.71
N GLY A 457 -3.46 17.39 2.85
CA GLY A 457 -4.33 18.37 2.23
C GLY A 457 -5.53 17.73 1.55
N ARG A 458 -5.28 16.78 0.64
CA ARG A 458 -6.35 16.07 -0.08
C ARG A 458 -7.25 15.23 0.82
N LEU A 459 -6.70 14.55 1.83
CA LEU A 459 -7.48 13.78 2.80
C LEU A 459 -8.43 14.68 3.60
N PHE A 460 -7.95 15.82 4.10
CA PHE A 460 -8.74 16.75 4.91
C PHE A 460 -9.55 17.75 4.07
N GLN A 461 -9.31 17.85 2.77
CA GLN A 461 -10.08 18.70 1.86
C GLN A 461 -11.53 18.21 1.76
N GLU A 462 -11.76 16.91 1.58
CA GLU A 462 -13.13 16.35 1.61
C GLU A 462 -13.81 16.64 2.95
N PHE A 463 -13.10 16.45 4.08
CA PHE A 463 -13.61 16.75 5.42
C PHE A 463 -14.05 18.23 5.54
N ALA A 464 -13.16 19.16 5.18
CA ALA A 464 -13.39 20.59 5.31
C ALA A 464 -14.52 21.08 4.39
N MET A 465 -14.58 20.57 3.16
CA MET A 465 -15.62 20.93 2.19
C MET A 465 -16.99 20.39 2.60
N VAL A 466 -17.08 19.14 3.08
CA VAL A 466 -18.35 18.56 3.56
C VAL A 466 -18.88 19.30 4.78
N LEU A 467 -18.01 19.62 5.74
CA LEU A 467 -18.39 20.39 6.92
C LEU A 467 -18.86 21.81 6.53
N SER A 468 -18.11 22.49 5.66
CA SER A 468 -18.46 23.82 5.17
C SER A 468 -19.78 23.82 4.39
N ALA A 469 -20.02 22.81 3.56
CA ALA A 469 -21.28 22.64 2.84
C ALA A 469 -22.46 22.42 3.80
N ALA A 470 -22.30 21.58 4.82
CA ALA A 470 -23.33 21.36 5.83
C ALA A 470 -23.66 22.64 6.62
N ILE A 471 -22.64 23.42 7.01
CA ILE A 471 -22.80 24.72 7.69
C ILE A 471 -23.48 25.73 6.76
N LEU A 472 -23.08 25.81 5.48
CA LEU A 472 -23.66 26.73 4.51
C LEU A 472 -25.14 26.42 4.25
N ILE A 473 -25.49 25.14 4.11
CA ILE A 473 -26.89 24.71 3.94
C ILE A 473 -27.67 24.98 5.22
N SER A 474 -27.09 24.73 6.39
CA SER A 474 -27.68 25.11 7.68
C SER A 474 -27.97 26.60 7.79
N LEU A 475 -27.04 27.45 7.37
CA LEU A 475 -27.22 28.90 7.33
C LEU A 475 -28.42 29.28 6.45
N VAL A 476 -28.55 28.65 5.28
CA VAL A 476 -29.71 28.86 4.40
C VAL A 476 -30.99 28.40 5.08
N VAL A 477 -31.00 27.21 5.69
CA VAL A 477 -32.17 26.64 6.38
C VAL A 477 -32.57 27.48 7.60
N SER A 478 -31.60 27.99 8.38
CA SER A 478 -31.81 28.79 9.59
C SER A 478 -32.33 30.20 9.29
N LEU A 479 -32.04 30.74 8.11
CA LEU A 479 -32.58 32.03 7.65
C LEU A 479 -33.91 31.90 6.89
N THR A 480 -34.27 30.72 6.42
CA THR A 480 -35.46 30.50 5.58
C THR A 480 -36.53 29.66 6.28
N THR A 481 -36.22 28.39 6.56
CA THR A 481 -37.14 27.38 7.05
C THR A 481 -37.41 27.57 8.54
N THR A 482 -36.38 27.85 9.34
CA THR A 482 -36.50 28.01 10.80
C THR A 482 -37.45 29.16 11.20
N PRO A 483 -37.34 30.39 10.66
CA PRO A 483 -38.25 31.48 10.99
C PRO A 483 -39.68 31.22 10.51
N MET A 484 -39.83 30.61 9.34
CA MET A 484 -41.14 30.24 8.77
C MET A 484 -41.84 29.21 9.66
N MET A 485 -41.13 28.16 10.08
CA MET A 485 -41.65 27.17 11.03
C MET A 485 -41.96 27.79 12.39
N CYS A 486 -41.15 28.75 12.86
CA CYS A 486 -41.47 29.50 14.09
C CYS A 486 -42.79 30.27 13.96
N ALA A 487 -42.99 30.96 12.84
CA ALA A 487 -44.21 31.75 12.58
C ALA A 487 -45.47 30.87 12.46
N GLY A 488 -45.34 29.66 11.89
CA GLY A 488 -46.45 28.73 11.67
C GLY A 488 -46.77 27.76 12.82
N LEU A 489 -45.76 27.22 13.51
CA LEU A 489 -45.93 26.16 14.52
C LEU A 489 -46.02 26.69 15.96
N LEU A 490 -45.38 27.83 16.27
CA LEU A 490 -45.39 28.37 17.63
C LEU A 490 -46.72 29.09 17.93
N ARG A 491 -47.22 28.93 19.15
CA ARG A 491 -48.43 29.64 19.63
C ARG A 491 -48.06 30.61 20.75
N PRO A 492 -48.68 31.81 20.79
CA PRO A 492 -48.49 32.76 21.88
C PRO A 492 -49.05 32.16 23.18
N GLU A 493 -48.31 32.32 24.28
CA GLU A 493 -48.71 31.85 25.60
C GLU A 493 -49.29 32.99 26.46
N PRO A 494 -50.23 32.68 27.38
CA PRO A 494 -50.53 33.58 28.48
C PRO A 494 -49.31 33.68 29.43
N PRO A 495 -49.07 34.85 30.04
CA PRO A 495 -47.87 35.09 30.85
C PRO A 495 -47.80 34.10 32.02
N ARG A 496 -46.82 33.19 31.98
CA ARG A 496 -46.55 32.28 33.10
C ARG A 496 -46.02 33.07 34.29
N ARG A 497 -46.87 33.25 35.31
CA ARG A 497 -46.48 33.71 36.66
C ARG A 497 -45.47 32.74 37.28
N GLY A 498 -44.32 33.27 37.66
CA GLY A 498 -43.35 32.60 38.53
C GLY A 498 -42.38 31.66 37.82
N ARG A 499 -41.35 32.22 37.18
CA ARG A 499 -40.10 31.48 36.91
C ARG A 499 -39.54 31.08 38.28
N ARG A 500 -39.75 29.83 38.70
CA ARG A 500 -39.06 29.21 39.84
C ARG A 500 -37.57 29.49 39.60
N ARG A 501 -36.96 30.43 40.35
CA ARG A 501 -35.55 30.81 40.20
C ARG A 501 -34.76 29.52 40.33
N VAL A 502 -34.36 28.98 39.19
CA VAL A 502 -33.64 27.72 39.16
C VAL A 502 -32.33 27.98 39.90
N ARG A 503 -32.00 27.13 40.89
CA ARG A 503 -30.83 27.30 41.78
C ARG A 503 -29.56 27.71 41.01
N TRP A 504 -29.40 27.20 39.79
CA TRP A 504 -28.37 27.55 38.80
C TRP A 504 -28.26 29.04 38.45
N THR A 505 -29.37 29.77 38.31
CA THR A 505 -29.34 31.23 37.99
C THR A 505 -28.82 32.07 39.15
N LEU A 506 -29.13 31.68 40.40
CA LEU A 506 -28.59 32.32 41.60
C LEU A 506 -27.10 32.02 41.76
N TRP A 507 -26.68 30.78 41.47
CA TRP A 507 -25.29 30.38 41.45
C TRP A 507 -24.49 31.13 40.38
N TYR A 508 -24.98 31.19 39.14
CA TYR A 508 -24.36 31.97 38.07
C TYR A 508 -24.24 33.46 38.42
N ARG A 509 -25.29 34.06 38.99
CA ARG A 509 -25.23 35.47 39.42
C ARG A 509 -24.18 35.69 40.52
N ARG A 510 -24.06 34.74 41.47
CA ARG A 510 -23.08 34.81 42.55
C ARG A 510 -21.66 34.61 42.02
N SER A 511 -21.43 33.66 41.12
CA SER A 511 -20.13 33.44 40.50
C SER A 511 -19.73 34.64 39.64
N LEU A 512 -20.63 35.18 38.82
CA LEU A 512 -20.39 36.37 38.01
C LEU A 512 -20.05 37.59 38.87
N ALA A 513 -20.80 37.82 39.95
CA ALA A 513 -20.52 38.92 40.87
C ALA A 513 -19.15 38.77 41.57
N TRP A 514 -18.74 37.53 41.89
CA TRP A 514 -17.42 37.25 42.43
C TRP A 514 -16.32 37.47 41.40
N SER A 515 -16.52 36.97 40.17
CA SER A 515 -15.63 37.14 39.02
C SER A 515 -15.36 38.62 38.72
N LEU A 516 -16.41 39.44 38.62
CA LEU A 516 -16.26 40.87 38.36
C LEU A 516 -15.53 41.63 39.48
N ARG A 517 -15.62 41.14 40.73
CA ARG A 517 -14.92 41.74 41.88
C ARG A 517 -13.44 41.34 41.96
N HIS A 518 -13.04 40.22 41.38
CA HIS A 518 -11.68 39.67 41.46
C HIS A 518 -11.02 39.59 40.08
N GLY A 519 -11.04 40.69 39.33
CA GLY A 519 -10.46 40.78 37.98
C GLY A 519 -9.00 40.28 37.87
N PRO A 520 -8.08 40.70 38.76
CA PRO A 520 -6.69 40.21 38.72
C PRO A 520 -6.57 38.69 38.94
N VAL A 521 -7.42 38.12 39.79
CA VAL A 521 -7.46 36.67 40.05
C VAL A 521 -7.93 35.93 38.81
N LEU A 522 -8.91 36.46 38.07
CA LEU A 522 -9.35 35.86 36.81
C LEU A 522 -8.27 35.88 35.73
N TRP A 523 -7.49 36.96 35.64
CA TRP A 523 -6.35 37.01 34.74
C TRP A 523 -5.28 35.97 35.10
N LEU A 524 -5.01 35.79 36.40
CA LEU A 524 -4.09 34.75 36.87
C LEU A 524 -4.63 33.35 36.57
N ILE A 525 -5.92 33.10 36.80
CA ILE A 525 -6.58 31.84 36.46
C ILE A 525 -6.49 31.58 34.95
N LEU A 526 -6.75 32.59 34.11
CA LEU A 526 -6.63 32.46 32.66
C LEU A 526 -5.20 32.09 32.25
N LEU A 527 -4.21 32.78 32.82
CA LEU A 527 -2.80 32.51 32.56
C LEU A 527 -2.40 31.12 33.04
N ALA A 528 -2.90 30.67 34.19
CA ALA A 528 -2.71 29.33 34.70
C ALA A 528 -3.36 28.26 33.80
N VAL A 529 -4.56 28.51 33.28
CA VAL A 529 -5.24 27.61 32.32
C VAL A 529 -4.49 27.56 30.99
N ILE A 530 -3.97 28.69 30.49
CA ILE A 530 -3.13 28.73 29.29
C ILE A 530 -1.84 27.94 29.52
N ALA A 531 -1.17 28.17 30.65
CA ALA A 531 0.04 27.44 31.02
C ALA A 531 -0.22 25.93 31.16
N LEU A 532 -1.33 25.54 31.78
CA LEU A 532 -1.76 24.15 31.88
C LEU A 532 -2.01 23.54 30.49
N ASN A 533 -2.69 24.24 29.60
CA ASN A 533 -2.91 23.78 28.22
C ASN A 533 -1.59 23.59 27.46
N VAL A 534 -0.63 24.51 27.60
CA VAL A 534 0.70 24.38 26.98
C VAL A 534 1.45 23.17 27.54
N THR A 535 1.38 22.94 28.86
CA THR A 535 1.99 21.78 29.50
C THR A 535 1.36 20.47 29.02
N LEU A 536 0.01 20.41 28.96
CA LEU A 536 -0.71 19.25 28.44
C LEU A 536 -0.37 18.98 26.97
N TYR A 537 -0.35 20.01 26.12
CA TYR A 537 0.02 19.90 24.70
C TYR A 537 1.46 19.39 24.48
N ARG A 538 2.39 19.73 25.38
CA ARG A 538 3.75 19.18 25.36
C ARG A 538 3.78 17.72 25.79
N SER A 539 2.96 17.33 26.77
CA SER A 539 2.91 15.96 27.28
C SER A 539 2.20 14.97 26.36
N ILE A 540 1.28 15.43 25.50
CA ILE A 540 0.54 14.56 24.58
C ILE A 540 1.49 14.05 23.48
N PRO A 541 1.62 12.71 23.32
CA PRO A 541 2.40 12.11 22.24
C PRO A 541 1.78 12.48 20.89
N LYS A 542 2.63 12.73 19.90
CA LYS A 542 2.23 13.18 18.57
C LYS A 542 2.49 12.06 17.58
N GLY A 543 1.50 11.74 16.76
CA GLY A 543 1.58 10.76 15.68
C GLY A 543 1.08 11.35 14.37
N PHE A 544 1.43 10.71 13.25
CA PHE A 544 1.01 11.16 11.93
C PHE A 544 -0.46 10.82 11.64
N PHE A 545 -0.85 9.55 11.85
CA PHE A 545 -2.23 9.06 11.74
C PHE A 545 -2.46 8.00 12.81
N PRO A 546 -3.66 7.89 13.40
CA PRO A 546 -3.98 6.79 14.31
C PRO A 546 -3.91 5.46 13.56
N GLN A 547 -3.26 4.47 14.16
CA GLN A 547 -3.23 3.12 13.62
C GLN A 547 -4.62 2.48 13.71
N GLN A 548 -4.99 1.75 12.68
CA GLN A 548 -6.28 1.07 12.57
C GLN A 548 -6.09 -0.44 12.56
N ASP A 549 -7.01 -1.13 13.21
CA ASP A 549 -7.10 -2.58 13.13
C ASP A 549 -7.97 -2.97 11.93
N THR A 550 -7.32 -3.26 10.80
CA THR A 550 -8.00 -3.68 9.57
C THR A 550 -8.24 -5.20 9.50
N GLY A 551 -7.90 -5.95 10.55
CA GLY A 551 -7.98 -7.42 10.57
C GLY A 551 -6.96 -8.11 9.66
N ARG A 552 -5.92 -7.41 9.22
CA ARG A 552 -4.88 -7.93 8.32
C ARG A 552 -3.51 -7.51 8.79
N ILE A 553 -2.54 -8.41 8.65
CA ILE A 553 -1.13 -8.15 8.95
C ILE A 553 -0.32 -8.53 7.71
N PHE A 554 0.56 -7.64 7.28
CA PHE A 554 1.54 -7.91 6.25
C PHE A 554 2.84 -8.35 6.89
N GLY A 555 3.37 -9.46 6.39
CA GLY A 555 4.65 -10.02 6.80
C GLY A 555 5.67 -9.96 5.69
N SER A 556 6.90 -9.57 6.00
CA SER A 556 8.04 -9.72 5.11
C SER A 556 9.13 -10.53 5.82
N ILE A 557 9.51 -11.65 5.22
CA ILE A 557 10.60 -12.48 5.73
C ILE A 557 11.88 -12.08 5.00
N ARG A 558 12.93 -11.83 5.77
CA ARG A 558 14.29 -11.60 5.28
C ARG A 558 15.21 -12.68 5.84
N ALA A 559 15.75 -13.51 4.97
CA ALA A 559 16.76 -14.51 5.29
C ALA A 559 18.17 -13.94 5.09
N ASP A 560 19.15 -14.60 5.71
CA ASP A 560 20.56 -14.36 5.40
C ASP A 560 20.82 -14.41 3.88
N GLN A 561 21.69 -13.54 3.38
CA GLN A 561 21.92 -13.36 1.93
C GLN A 561 22.50 -14.59 1.23
N SER A 562 23.15 -15.49 1.97
CA SER A 562 23.66 -16.76 1.47
C SER A 562 22.60 -17.88 1.47
N SER A 563 21.38 -17.60 1.95
CA SER A 563 20.32 -18.60 2.03
C SER A 563 19.87 -19.02 0.63
N SER A 564 19.82 -20.33 0.40
CA SER A 564 19.31 -20.89 -0.85
C SER A 564 17.79 -20.77 -0.92
N PHE A 565 17.24 -20.88 -2.13
CA PHE A 565 15.78 -20.89 -2.33
C PHE A 565 15.10 -22.04 -1.57
N GLN A 566 15.72 -23.21 -1.48
CA GLN A 566 15.19 -24.36 -0.74
C GLN A 566 15.17 -24.11 0.77
N ALA A 567 16.22 -23.49 1.31
CA ALA A 567 16.23 -23.07 2.71
C ALA A 567 15.16 -22.00 2.97
N MET A 568 14.97 -21.07 2.03
CA MET A 568 13.95 -20.04 2.11
C MET A 568 12.53 -20.62 2.08
N GLN A 569 12.28 -21.63 1.24
CA GLN A 569 11.02 -22.37 1.22
C GLN A 569 10.72 -23.01 2.58
N GLN A 570 11.69 -23.75 3.14
CA GLN A 570 11.53 -24.38 4.46
C GLN A 570 11.25 -23.35 5.56
N ARG A 571 11.97 -22.22 5.53
CA ARG A 571 11.77 -21.11 6.48
C ARG A 571 10.39 -20.47 6.34
N LEU A 572 9.92 -20.26 5.12
CA LEU A 572 8.56 -19.77 4.86
C LEU A 572 7.52 -20.71 5.47
N ASP A 573 7.63 -22.02 5.23
CA ASP A 573 6.71 -23.01 5.79
C ASP A 573 6.75 -23.03 7.33
N THR A 574 7.94 -22.93 7.94
CA THR A 574 8.10 -22.84 9.40
C THR A 574 7.44 -21.58 9.96
N PHE A 575 7.69 -20.41 9.38
CA PHE A 575 7.07 -19.17 9.83
C PHE A 575 5.55 -19.18 9.65
N MET A 576 5.06 -19.69 8.52
CA MET A 576 3.63 -19.84 8.28
C MET A 576 2.97 -20.75 9.31
N LYS A 577 3.64 -21.84 9.72
CA LYS A 577 3.16 -22.72 10.79
C LYS A 577 3.05 -22.00 12.13
N ILE A 578 4.10 -21.28 12.53
CA ILE A 578 4.11 -20.53 13.81
C ILE A 578 2.99 -19.49 13.85
N VAL A 579 2.76 -18.78 12.75
CA VAL A 579 1.71 -17.76 12.66
C VAL A 579 0.33 -18.40 12.64
N ARG A 580 0.15 -19.51 11.90
CA ARG A 580 -1.12 -20.23 11.83
C ARG A 580 -1.55 -20.82 13.17
N ASP A 581 -0.61 -21.24 14.00
CA ASP A 581 -0.88 -21.81 15.33
C ASP A 581 -1.42 -20.75 16.32
N ASP A 582 -1.44 -19.46 15.97
CA ASP A 582 -2.02 -18.42 16.79
C ASP A 582 -3.57 -18.39 16.68
N PRO A 583 -4.30 -18.40 17.79
CA PRO A 583 -5.76 -18.52 17.78
C PRO A 583 -6.49 -17.33 17.14
N ALA A 584 -5.84 -16.15 17.03
CA ALA A 584 -6.42 -14.96 16.42
C ALA A 584 -6.33 -14.97 14.89
N VAL A 585 -5.56 -15.88 14.30
CA VAL A 585 -5.33 -15.97 12.85
C VAL A 585 -6.41 -16.86 12.21
N ALA A 586 -6.95 -16.39 11.08
CA ALA A 586 -7.91 -17.13 10.27
C ALA A 586 -7.22 -17.85 9.11
N HIS A 587 -6.42 -17.11 8.33
CA HIS A 587 -5.67 -17.63 7.20
C HIS A 587 -4.26 -17.04 7.16
N VAL A 588 -3.30 -17.85 6.71
CA VAL A 588 -1.92 -17.43 6.42
C VAL A 588 -1.58 -17.82 5.01
N THR A 589 -1.18 -16.85 4.20
CA THR A 589 -0.65 -17.10 2.86
C THR A 589 0.72 -16.48 2.72
N GLY A 590 1.57 -17.08 1.91
CA GLY A 590 2.89 -16.52 1.66
C GLY A 590 3.47 -17.02 0.36
N PHE A 591 4.39 -16.24 -0.20
CA PHE A 591 5.15 -16.62 -1.38
C PHE A 591 6.57 -16.06 -1.34
N THR A 592 7.48 -16.78 -1.97
CA THR A 592 8.90 -16.42 -2.15
C THR A 592 9.31 -16.64 -3.60
N GLY A 593 10.31 -15.89 -4.07
CA GLY A 593 10.75 -15.87 -5.45
C GLY A 593 10.40 -14.57 -6.19
N GLY A 594 10.45 -14.59 -7.52
CA GLY A 594 10.05 -13.46 -8.36
C GLY A 594 11.03 -12.27 -8.38
N GLY A 595 12.32 -12.49 -8.10
CA GLY A 595 13.38 -11.49 -8.28
C GLY A 595 14.30 -11.29 -7.06
N GLN A 596 13.80 -11.52 -5.83
CA GLN A 596 14.59 -11.59 -4.61
C GLN A 596 14.54 -13.03 -4.04
N ARG A 597 15.70 -13.66 -3.85
CA ARG A 597 15.79 -15.09 -3.46
C ARG A 597 15.82 -15.32 -1.95
N ASN A 598 16.26 -14.32 -1.20
CA ASN A 598 16.38 -14.33 0.26
C ASN A 598 15.20 -13.63 0.96
N ALA A 599 14.12 -13.36 0.21
CA ALA A 599 12.96 -12.66 0.71
C ALA A 599 11.67 -13.43 0.44
N ALA A 600 10.70 -13.28 1.33
CA ALA A 600 9.35 -13.76 1.11
C ALA A 600 8.32 -12.74 1.62
N GLN A 601 7.16 -12.73 0.99
CA GLN A 601 6.00 -11.97 1.44
C GLN A 601 5.00 -12.91 2.07
N MET A 602 4.32 -12.44 3.10
CA MET A 602 3.29 -13.16 3.82
C MET A 602 2.10 -12.25 4.08
N PHE A 603 0.90 -12.76 3.89
CA PHE A 603 -0.35 -12.09 4.22
C PHE A 603 -1.07 -12.91 5.27
N VAL A 604 -1.38 -12.27 6.39
CA VAL A 604 -2.07 -12.88 7.52
C VAL A 604 -3.44 -12.22 7.64
N THR A 605 -4.49 -13.01 7.49
CA THR A 605 -5.87 -12.60 7.72
C THR A 605 -6.25 -13.00 9.14
N LEU A 606 -6.66 -12.03 9.95
CA LEU A 606 -7.13 -12.27 11.32
C LEU A 606 -8.61 -12.62 11.33
N LYS A 607 -9.03 -13.30 12.39
CA LYS A 607 -10.45 -13.48 12.70
C LYS A 607 -11.12 -12.13 12.97
N PRO A 608 -12.45 -12.02 12.75
CA PRO A 608 -13.22 -10.82 13.09
C PRO A 608 -12.94 -10.36 14.53
N ARG A 609 -12.94 -9.04 14.77
CA ARG A 609 -12.61 -8.48 16.11
C ARG A 609 -13.51 -9.04 17.23
N ALA A 610 -14.75 -9.43 16.93
CA ALA A 610 -15.67 -10.03 17.89
C ALA A 610 -15.28 -11.45 18.34
N GLU A 611 -14.42 -12.15 17.59
CA GLU A 611 -13.96 -13.52 17.88
C GLU A 611 -12.53 -13.55 18.43
N ARG A 612 -11.89 -12.38 18.63
CA ARG A 612 -10.53 -12.27 19.16
C ARG A 612 -10.39 -11.17 20.22
N ASP A 613 -9.72 -11.51 21.30
CA ASP A 613 -9.49 -10.57 22.41
C ASP A 613 -8.37 -9.56 22.12
N ALA A 614 -7.36 -9.95 21.32
CA ALA A 614 -6.19 -9.12 21.02
C ALA A 614 -6.35 -8.26 19.76
N SER A 615 -5.90 -7.00 19.79
CA SER A 615 -5.79 -6.12 18.60
C SER A 615 -4.74 -6.64 17.61
N ALA A 616 -4.75 -6.17 16.36
CA ALA A 616 -3.72 -6.53 15.39
C ALA A 616 -2.30 -6.25 15.91
N ASP A 617 -2.06 -5.11 16.56
CA ASP A 617 -0.76 -4.77 17.15
C ASP A 617 -0.36 -5.72 18.28
N GLN A 618 -1.32 -6.10 19.13
CA GLN A 618 -1.09 -7.07 20.21
C GLN A 618 -0.79 -8.47 19.65
N VAL A 619 -1.43 -8.86 18.55
CA VAL A 619 -1.12 -10.11 17.83
C VAL A 619 0.29 -10.05 17.24
N VAL A 620 0.68 -8.93 16.63
CA VAL A 620 2.04 -8.72 16.12
C VAL A 620 3.06 -8.85 17.25
N ALA A 621 2.87 -8.17 18.39
CA ALA A 621 3.75 -8.23 19.53
C ALA A 621 3.89 -9.66 20.09
N ARG A 622 2.76 -10.39 20.21
CA ARG A 622 2.74 -11.79 20.65
C ARG A 622 3.49 -12.72 19.69
N LEU A 623 3.29 -12.55 18.39
CA LEU A 623 3.96 -13.34 17.36
C LEU A 623 5.46 -13.02 17.31
N ARG A 624 5.85 -11.76 17.45
CA ARG A 624 7.25 -11.30 17.40
C ARG A 624 8.15 -12.09 18.36
N GLY A 625 7.71 -12.28 19.61
CA GLY A 625 8.46 -13.06 20.61
C GLY A 625 8.63 -14.54 20.28
N LYS A 626 7.71 -15.14 19.51
CA LYS A 626 7.81 -16.52 19.02
C LYS A 626 8.70 -16.61 17.77
N LEU A 627 8.59 -15.61 16.89
CA LEU A 627 9.24 -15.56 15.58
C LEU A 627 10.72 -15.17 15.66
N SER A 628 11.15 -14.45 16.69
CA SER A 628 12.55 -14.05 16.89
C SER A 628 13.51 -15.20 17.20
N ARG A 629 12.97 -16.41 17.43
CA ARG A 629 13.75 -17.60 17.81
C ARG A 629 14.28 -18.39 16.61
N GLU A 630 13.85 -18.10 15.39
CA GLU A 630 14.27 -18.82 14.19
C GLU A 630 15.65 -18.33 13.70
N PRO A 631 16.70 -19.17 13.70
CA PRO A 631 18.04 -18.74 13.28
C PRO A 631 18.15 -18.45 11.77
N GLY A 632 18.80 -17.33 11.45
CA GLY A 632 19.18 -16.97 10.08
C GLY A 632 18.06 -16.45 9.17
N ALA A 633 16.87 -16.20 9.72
CA ALA A 633 15.82 -15.43 9.06
C ALA A 633 15.02 -14.64 10.09
N ARG A 634 14.50 -13.48 9.67
CA ARG A 634 13.62 -12.63 10.49
C ARG A 634 12.34 -12.37 9.74
N LEU A 635 11.22 -12.51 10.44
CA LEU A 635 9.91 -12.12 9.94
C LEU A 635 9.50 -10.80 10.58
N PHE A 636 9.36 -9.77 9.74
CA PHE A 636 8.81 -8.48 10.13
C PHE A 636 7.31 -8.48 9.87
N LEU A 637 6.52 -8.14 10.88
CA LEU A 637 5.07 -8.07 10.81
C LEU A 637 4.62 -6.64 11.03
N VAL A 638 3.80 -6.12 10.13
CA VAL A 638 3.21 -4.78 10.22
C VAL A 638 1.69 -4.89 9.98
N PRO A 639 0.85 -4.33 10.86
CA PRO A 639 -0.59 -4.28 10.62
C PRO A 639 -0.91 -3.50 9.34
N GLY A 640 -1.87 -3.98 8.57
CA GLY A 640 -2.29 -3.32 7.34
C GLY A 640 -2.98 -1.98 7.63
N GLN A 641 -2.40 -0.89 7.15
CA GLN A 641 -2.98 0.46 7.26
C GLN A 641 -3.64 0.87 5.93
N ASP A 642 -4.73 1.62 6.02
CA ASP A 642 -5.47 2.12 4.85
C ASP A 642 -4.77 3.31 4.18
N ILE A 643 -3.94 4.06 4.91
CA ILE A 643 -3.05 5.11 4.38
C ILE A 643 -1.62 4.64 4.50
N ARG A 644 -0.91 4.71 3.38
CA ARG A 644 0.53 4.58 3.31
C ARG A 644 1.08 5.71 2.45
N ILE A 645 2.16 6.35 2.91
CA ILE A 645 2.84 7.42 2.19
C ILE A 645 4.19 6.90 1.70
N GLY A 646 4.55 7.28 0.47
CA GLY A 646 5.79 6.92 -0.21
C GLY A 646 5.59 5.86 -1.29
N ALA A 647 6.38 5.96 -2.36
CA ALA A 647 6.35 5.02 -3.48
C ALA A 647 6.91 3.63 -3.14
N ARG A 648 7.70 3.52 -2.05
CA ARG A 648 8.41 2.31 -1.65
C ARG A 648 7.66 1.50 -0.59
N GLN A 649 7.55 0.19 -0.79
CA GLN A 649 7.15 -0.72 0.28
C GLN A 649 8.30 -0.93 1.27
N SER A 650 8.16 -0.40 2.48
CA SER A 650 8.96 -0.68 3.69
C SER A 650 8.43 -1.88 4.47
N SER A 651 9.32 -2.59 5.16
CA SER A 651 9.00 -3.60 6.18
C SER A 651 8.96 -3.03 7.62
N SER A 652 9.14 -1.72 7.78
CA SER A 652 9.09 -1.01 9.06
C SER A 652 8.20 0.24 8.99
N GLN A 653 7.79 0.76 10.15
CA GLN A 653 7.00 1.99 10.27
C GLN A 653 7.83 3.25 10.03
N TYR A 654 9.08 3.26 10.50
CA TYR A 654 10.01 4.37 10.35
C TYR A 654 11.18 3.98 9.46
N GLU A 655 11.69 4.94 8.70
CA GLU A 655 12.79 4.77 7.77
C GLU A 655 13.77 5.93 7.93
N TYR A 656 15.06 5.59 7.90
CA TYR A 656 16.15 6.55 7.85
C TYR A 656 17.01 6.27 6.62
N THR A 657 17.05 7.20 5.67
CA THR A 657 17.74 7.01 4.39
C THR A 657 19.09 7.73 4.40
N LEU A 658 20.15 6.99 4.13
CA LEU A 658 21.51 7.49 3.94
C LEU A 658 21.76 7.66 2.45
N LYS A 659 22.33 8.80 2.05
CA LYS A 659 22.68 9.10 0.66
C LYS A 659 24.18 9.34 0.52
N ALA A 660 24.76 8.93 -0.60
CA ALA A 660 26.11 9.33 -1.01
C ALA A 660 26.30 9.22 -2.53
N ASP A 661 27.23 9.99 -3.05
CA ASP A 661 27.65 9.95 -4.46
C ASP A 661 28.39 8.64 -4.77
N GLU A 662 29.13 8.12 -3.79
CA GLU A 662 29.90 6.88 -3.92
C GLU A 662 29.34 5.78 -3.01
N LEU A 663 29.07 4.61 -3.61
CA LEU A 663 28.62 3.44 -2.86
C LEU A 663 29.60 3.04 -1.74
N ARG A 664 30.91 3.27 -1.93
CA ARG A 664 31.96 2.94 -0.94
C ARG A 664 31.76 3.66 0.39
N GLU A 665 31.35 4.92 0.36
CA GLU A 665 31.10 5.72 1.56
C GLU A 665 29.91 5.18 2.35
N LEU A 666 28.84 4.79 1.66
CA LEU A 666 27.69 4.12 2.28
C LEU A 666 28.07 2.80 2.95
N ARG A 667 29.00 2.02 2.36
CA ARG A 667 29.48 0.76 2.96
C ARG A 667 30.23 0.98 4.27
N GLU A 668 30.89 2.12 4.41
CA GLU A 668 31.67 2.46 5.60
C GLU A 668 30.79 3.01 6.73
N TRP A 669 29.84 3.88 6.40
CA TRP A 669 29.04 4.62 7.39
C TRP A 669 27.74 3.91 7.79
N GLU A 670 27.05 3.19 6.90
CA GLU A 670 25.79 2.51 7.24
C GLU A 670 25.94 1.60 8.47
N PRO A 671 26.95 0.71 8.57
CA PRO A 671 27.03 -0.21 9.70
C PRO A 671 27.31 0.51 11.02
N GLN A 672 28.01 1.65 10.97
CA GLN A 672 28.33 2.46 12.16
C GLN A 672 27.08 3.16 12.67
N ILE A 673 26.31 3.78 11.77
CA ILE A 673 25.06 4.46 12.10
C ILE A 673 24.03 3.46 12.62
N ARG A 674 23.88 2.30 11.96
CA ARG A 674 22.98 1.23 12.41
C ARG A 674 23.33 0.72 13.81
N ARG A 675 24.61 0.51 14.13
CA ARG A 675 25.06 0.09 15.47
C ARG A 675 24.82 1.17 16.53
N ALA A 676 24.90 2.45 16.16
CA ALA A 676 24.58 3.55 17.07
C ALA A 676 23.08 3.58 17.35
N LEU A 677 22.24 3.45 16.31
CA LEU A 677 20.78 3.38 16.45
C LEU A 677 20.34 2.15 17.25
N SER A 678 21.02 0.99 17.09
CA SER A 678 20.70 -0.23 17.84
C SER A 678 20.98 -0.17 19.34
N ARG A 679 21.63 0.89 19.83
CA ARG A 679 21.84 1.12 21.26
C ARG A 679 20.72 1.96 21.88
N LEU A 680 19.84 2.55 21.07
CA LEU A 680 18.74 3.36 21.56
C LEU A 680 17.61 2.43 22.05
N PRO A 681 17.23 2.49 23.34
CA PRO A 681 16.16 1.65 23.87
C PRO A 681 14.78 1.98 23.30
N GLN A 682 14.64 3.14 22.63
CA GLN A 682 13.41 3.54 21.93
C GLN A 682 13.20 2.80 20.61
N LEU A 683 14.22 2.10 20.10
CA LEU A 683 14.18 1.46 18.79
C LEU A 683 14.32 -0.05 18.93
N GLU A 684 13.42 -0.78 18.28
CA GLU A 684 13.44 -2.23 18.17
C GLU A 684 13.52 -2.66 16.69
N ASP A 685 13.93 -3.90 16.46
CA ASP A 685 13.95 -4.55 15.13
C ASP A 685 14.64 -3.76 14.01
N ILE A 686 15.73 -3.06 14.35
CA ILE A 686 16.48 -2.26 13.39
C ILE A 686 17.05 -3.15 12.29
N ASN A 687 16.66 -2.84 11.06
CA ASN A 687 17.08 -3.56 9.87
C ASN A 687 17.69 -2.60 8.83
N THR A 688 18.31 -3.17 7.81
CA THR A 688 18.84 -2.45 6.67
C THR A 688 18.45 -3.17 5.39
N ASP A 689 18.22 -2.42 4.32
CA ASP A 689 18.09 -2.98 2.97
C ASP A 689 19.46 -3.18 2.30
N TYR A 690 20.53 -2.70 2.93
CA TYR A 690 21.90 -2.91 2.48
C TYR A 690 22.36 -4.36 2.69
N GLU A 691 22.62 -5.06 1.57
CA GLU A 691 22.92 -6.49 1.57
C GLU A 691 24.32 -6.84 1.02
N ASP A 692 25.41 -6.67 1.80
CA ASP A 692 26.81 -6.80 1.31
C ASP A 692 27.56 -8.10 1.66
N ARG A 693 26.87 -9.11 2.15
CA ARG A 693 27.43 -10.40 2.59
C ARG A 693 26.95 -11.57 1.75
N GLY A 694 26.46 -11.30 0.54
CA GLY A 694 26.17 -12.35 -0.42
C GLY A 694 27.45 -13.10 -0.73
N LEU A 695 27.38 -14.42 -0.86
CA LEU A 695 28.51 -15.18 -1.39
C LEU A 695 28.57 -14.95 -2.90
N GLN A 696 29.74 -14.57 -3.40
CA GLN A 696 30.00 -14.41 -4.83
C GLN A 696 31.20 -15.26 -5.24
N THR A 697 31.04 -15.98 -6.34
CA THR A 697 32.15 -16.64 -7.03
C THR A 697 32.52 -15.80 -8.23
N THR A 698 33.73 -15.22 -8.21
CA THR A 698 34.26 -14.39 -9.30
C THR A 698 35.18 -15.24 -10.17
N LEU A 699 34.92 -15.22 -11.47
CA LEU A 699 35.78 -15.87 -12.45
C LEU A 699 36.78 -14.85 -13.01
N VAL A 700 38.05 -14.99 -12.64
CA VAL A 700 39.13 -14.14 -13.18
C VAL A 700 39.71 -14.83 -14.40
N ILE A 701 39.45 -14.25 -15.57
CA ILE A 701 39.81 -14.80 -16.88
C ILE A 701 41.09 -14.14 -17.39
N ASP A 702 42.08 -14.95 -17.75
CA ASP A 702 43.27 -14.52 -18.49
C ASP A 702 42.92 -14.44 -19.98
N ARG A 703 42.78 -13.19 -20.47
CA ARG A 703 42.41 -12.90 -21.86
C ARG A 703 43.48 -13.34 -22.86
N ASP A 704 44.75 -13.31 -22.47
CA ASP A 704 45.85 -13.72 -23.36
C ASP A 704 45.90 -15.24 -23.49
N ALA A 705 45.69 -15.97 -22.38
CA ALA A 705 45.54 -17.42 -22.41
C ALA A 705 44.33 -17.85 -23.24
N LEU A 706 43.21 -17.15 -23.08
CA LEU A 706 41.97 -17.41 -23.80
C LEU A 706 42.15 -17.21 -25.32
N ALA A 707 42.84 -16.14 -25.73
CA ALA A 707 43.19 -15.91 -27.14
C ALA A 707 44.13 -16.98 -27.72
N ARG A 708 45.15 -17.42 -26.94
CA ARG A 708 46.06 -18.52 -27.35
C ARG A 708 45.32 -19.84 -27.61
N LEU A 709 44.19 -20.05 -26.95
CA LEU A 709 43.37 -21.26 -27.06
C LEU A 709 42.28 -21.17 -28.14
N ASN A 710 42.25 -20.08 -28.94
CA ASN A 710 41.22 -19.79 -29.95
C ASN A 710 39.80 -19.74 -29.38
N LEU A 711 39.66 -19.18 -28.18
CA LEU A 711 38.38 -18.85 -27.57
C LEU A 711 38.20 -17.33 -27.57
N THR A 712 36.96 -16.87 -27.44
CA THR A 712 36.64 -15.45 -27.20
C THR A 712 35.91 -15.27 -25.88
N MET A 713 35.94 -14.06 -25.31
CA MET A 713 35.15 -13.75 -24.11
C MET A 713 33.66 -14.04 -24.33
N ARG A 714 33.15 -13.81 -25.55
CA ARG A 714 31.78 -14.12 -25.93
C ARG A 714 31.45 -15.61 -25.78
N ASP A 715 32.38 -16.51 -26.11
CA ASP A 715 32.18 -17.95 -25.99
C ASP A 715 32.05 -18.35 -24.52
N VAL A 716 32.87 -17.73 -23.65
CA VAL A 716 32.79 -17.94 -22.20
C VAL A 716 31.47 -17.42 -21.64
N ASP A 717 31.10 -16.18 -21.96
CA ASP A 717 29.85 -15.58 -21.50
C ASP A 717 28.63 -16.39 -21.96
N THR A 718 28.63 -16.83 -23.23
CA THR A 718 27.54 -17.63 -23.80
C THR A 718 27.42 -18.99 -23.11
N ALA A 719 28.54 -19.66 -22.86
CA ALA A 719 28.54 -20.94 -22.17
C ALA A 719 28.07 -20.81 -20.71
N LEU A 720 28.55 -19.80 -19.97
CA LEU A 720 28.10 -19.52 -18.60
C LEU A 720 26.61 -19.17 -18.56
N GLN A 721 26.14 -18.37 -19.51
CA GLN A 721 24.72 -18.02 -19.61
C GLN A 721 23.85 -19.25 -19.91
N ASN A 722 24.26 -20.11 -20.84
CA ASN A 722 23.56 -21.34 -21.17
C ASN A 722 23.56 -22.34 -20.00
N ALA A 723 24.58 -22.33 -19.16
CA ALA A 723 24.73 -23.23 -18.03
C ALA A 723 23.92 -22.80 -16.78
N TYR A 724 24.02 -21.53 -16.38
CA TYR A 724 23.58 -21.07 -15.05
C TYR A 724 22.41 -20.06 -15.05
N SER A 725 22.06 -19.48 -16.21
CA SER A 725 21.09 -18.36 -16.29
C SER A 725 19.62 -18.80 -16.46
N GLN A 726 19.32 -20.10 -16.51
CA GLN A 726 17.98 -20.61 -16.88
C GLN A 726 17.51 -19.96 -18.19
N ARG A 727 18.38 -19.97 -19.20
CA ARG A 727 18.19 -19.20 -20.43
C ARG A 727 16.97 -19.73 -21.19
N GLN A 728 16.09 -18.83 -21.58
CA GLN A 728 14.96 -19.16 -22.45
C GLN A 728 15.44 -19.23 -23.90
N VAL A 729 15.42 -20.42 -24.49
CA VAL A 729 15.99 -20.69 -25.82
C VAL A 729 14.95 -20.89 -26.90
N GLY A 730 13.68 -21.09 -26.54
CA GLY A 730 12.59 -21.27 -27.49
C GLY A 730 11.23 -20.88 -26.91
N VAL A 731 10.25 -20.73 -27.80
CA VAL A 731 8.85 -20.46 -27.47
C VAL A 731 7.98 -21.56 -28.04
N ILE A 732 7.17 -22.18 -27.19
CA ILE A 732 6.15 -23.16 -27.57
C ILE A 732 4.83 -22.40 -27.67
N TYR A 733 4.21 -22.43 -28.85
CA TYR A 733 2.96 -21.70 -29.10
C TYR A 733 1.78 -22.65 -28.91
N ASN A 734 0.99 -22.42 -27.87
CA ASN A 734 -0.30 -23.07 -27.69
C ASN A 734 -1.44 -22.06 -27.94
N PRO A 735 -2.68 -22.53 -28.21
CA PRO A 735 -3.80 -21.64 -28.53
C PRO A 735 -4.13 -20.60 -27.46
N LEU A 736 -3.94 -20.95 -26.18
CA LEU A 736 -4.29 -20.09 -25.04
C LEU A 736 -3.09 -19.39 -24.41
N ASN A 737 -1.87 -19.89 -24.61
CA ASN A 737 -0.67 -19.37 -23.95
C ASN A 737 0.62 -19.71 -24.71
N GLN A 738 1.68 -19.01 -24.37
CA GLN A 738 3.03 -19.26 -24.89
C GLN A 738 3.93 -19.74 -23.76
N TYR A 739 4.53 -20.91 -23.95
CA TYR A 739 5.46 -21.50 -22.99
C TYR A 739 6.90 -21.35 -23.47
N ARG A 740 7.84 -21.55 -22.56
CA ARG A 740 9.27 -21.38 -22.86
C ARG A 740 9.98 -22.72 -22.81
N VAL A 741 11.01 -22.85 -23.64
CA VAL A 741 12.01 -23.91 -23.51
C VAL A 741 13.18 -23.31 -22.75
N VAL A 742 13.53 -23.91 -21.62
CA VAL A 742 14.60 -23.44 -20.74
C VAL A 742 15.79 -24.38 -20.86
N LEU A 743 16.96 -23.81 -21.12
CA LEU A 743 18.23 -24.53 -21.17
C LEU A 743 19.02 -24.26 -19.88
N GLU A 744 19.49 -25.31 -19.24
CA GLU A 744 20.40 -25.24 -18.09
C GLU A 744 21.25 -26.51 -17.98
N LEU A 745 22.27 -26.49 -17.12
CA LEU A 745 22.95 -27.72 -16.70
C LEU A 745 22.06 -28.49 -15.72
N ALA A 746 22.18 -29.82 -15.73
CA ALA A 746 21.46 -30.66 -14.77
C ALA A 746 21.77 -30.25 -13.32
N PRO A 747 20.79 -30.27 -12.39
CA PRO A 747 20.93 -29.73 -11.03
C PRO A 747 22.16 -30.23 -10.27
N VAL A 748 22.57 -31.49 -10.50
CA VAL A 748 23.76 -32.10 -9.89
C VAL A 748 25.05 -31.33 -10.22
N HIS A 749 25.14 -30.74 -11.41
CA HIS A 749 26.28 -29.94 -11.88
C HIS A 749 26.15 -28.44 -11.58
N VAL A 750 25.06 -27.99 -10.95
CA VAL A 750 24.82 -26.57 -10.61
C VAL A 750 24.96 -26.30 -9.12
N GLN A 751 24.88 -27.34 -8.28
CA GLN A 751 24.85 -27.20 -6.82
C GLN A 751 26.22 -27.11 -6.14
N ARG A 752 27.32 -27.39 -6.84
CA ARG A 752 28.68 -27.41 -6.26
C ARG A 752 29.63 -26.49 -7.02
N ASP A 753 30.45 -25.75 -6.29
CA ASP A 753 31.49 -24.87 -6.84
C ASP A 753 32.52 -25.64 -7.70
N GLU A 754 32.82 -26.90 -7.35
CA GLU A 754 33.68 -27.78 -8.16
C GLU A 754 33.15 -28.03 -9.58
N SER A 755 31.86 -27.78 -9.84
CA SER A 755 31.28 -27.99 -11.16
C SER A 755 31.71 -26.89 -12.14
N LEU A 756 32.01 -25.68 -11.63
CA LEU A 756 32.58 -24.59 -12.44
C LEU A 756 33.98 -24.96 -12.92
N THR A 757 34.85 -25.50 -12.05
CA THR A 757 36.22 -25.88 -12.45
C THR A 757 36.27 -27.02 -13.46
N ARG A 758 35.27 -27.91 -13.42
CA ARG A 758 35.14 -29.04 -14.36
C ARG A 758 34.48 -28.66 -15.68
N MET A 759 34.05 -27.40 -15.84
CA MET A 759 33.44 -26.93 -17.08
C MET A 759 34.46 -26.97 -18.22
N GLN A 760 34.01 -27.51 -19.35
CA GLN A 760 34.83 -27.63 -20.55
C GLN A 760 34.27 -26.77 -21.68
N PHE A 761 35.18 -26.19 -22.46
CA PHE A 761 34.88 -25.30 -23.58
C PHE A 761 35.42 -25.94 -24.85
N ILE A 762 34.64 -25.91 -25.92
CA ILE A 762 35.10 -26.41 -27.21
C ILE A 762 35.58 -25.21 -28.03
N ASN A 763 36.87 -25.20 -28.37
CA ASN A 763 37.43 -24.14 -29.20
C ASN A 763 37.02 -24.29 -30.68
N SER A 764 37.34 -23.31 -31.51
CA SER A 764 37.04 -23.32 -32.95
C SER A 764 37.66 -24.51 -33.71
N LEU A 765 38.69 -25.15 -33.15
CA LEU A 765 39.36 -26.34 -33.68
C LEU A 765 38.67 -27.65 -33.24
N GLY A 766 37.59 -27.57 -32.46
CA GLY A 766 36.86 -28.73 -31.95
C GLY A 766 37.55 -29.44 -30.78
N GLN A 767 38.57 -28.83 -30.18
CA GLN A 767 39.29 -29.37 -29.02
C GLN A 767 38.60 -28.93 -27.72
N SER A 768 38.55 -29.83 -26.75
CA SER A 768 38.05 -29.52 -25.42
C SER A 768 39.13 -28.88 -24.55
N VAL A 769 38.79 -27.74 -23.94
CA VAL A 769 39.65 -26.91 -23.11
C VAL A 769 38.98 -26.74 -21.74
N PRO A 770 39.61 -27.16 -20.63
CA PRO A 770 39.04 -26.97 -19.30
C PRO A 770 39.09 -25.50 -18.88
N LEU A 771 38.12 -25.04 -18.08
CA LEU A 771 38.07 -23.67 -17.55
C LEU A 771 39.38 -23.27 -16.86
N SER A 772 39.99 -24.21 -16.14
CA SER A 772 41.24 -24.01 -15.40
C SER A 772 42.44 -23.65 -16.27
N ALA A 773 42.37 -23.86 -17.60
CA ALA A 773 43.46 -23.53 -18.51
C ALA A 773 43.60 -22.02 -18.77
N PHE A 774 42.54 -21.25 -18.56
CA PHE A 774 42.52 -19.81 -18.85
C PHE A 774 41.79 -18.97 -17.80
N ALA A 775 41.26 -19.57 -16.74
CA ALA A 775 40.58 -18.83 -15.68
C ALA A 775 40.84 -19.44 -14.29
N ARG A 776 40.78 -18.57 -13.28
CA ARG A 776 40.82 -18.94 -11.86
C ARG A 776 39.55 -18.49 -11.15
N LEU A 777 39.11 -19.26 -10.17
CA LEU A 777 37.99 -18.91 -9.32
C LEU A 777 38.51 -18.17 -8.08
N GLU A 778 37.86 -17.07 -7.76
CA GLU A 778 38.05 -16.34 -6.51
C GLU A 778 36.71 -16.31 -5.76
N LEU A 779 36.71 -16.84 -4.55
CA LEU A 779 35.57 -16.74 -3.64
C LEU A 779 35.66 -15.39 -2.93
N GLY A 780 34.59 -14.61 -3.05
CA GLY A 780 34.50 -13.27 -2.46
C GLY A 780 33.13 -13.02 -1.85
N LEU A 781 33.00 -11.86 -1.23
CA LEU A 781 31.71 -11.31 -0.84
C LEU A 781 31.18 -10.45 -1.99
N ARG A 782 29.89 -10.59 -2.27
CA ARG A 782 29.14 -9.84 -3.28
C ARG A 782 28.98 -8.39 -2.84
N GLY A 783 28.90 -7.47 -3.81
CA GLY A 783 28.42 -6.13 -3.54
C GLY A 783 26.94 -6.13 -3.12
N GLY A 784 26.56 -5.10 -2.35
CA GLY A 784 25.17 -4.82 -2.01
C GLY A 784 24.24 -4.79 -3.22
N GLU A 785 22.97 -5.22 -3.08
CA GLU A 785 21.93 -4.81 -4.04
C GLU A 785 21.86 -3.28 -4.02
N PRO A 786 22.27 -2.58 -5.10
CA PRO A 786 22.32 -1.14 -5.07
C PRO A 786 20.90 -0.59 -5.23
N HIS A 787 20.55 0.32 -4.33
CA HIS A 787 19.37 1.16 -4.44
C HIS A 787 19.83 2.52 -4.93
N ALA A 788 19.13 3.07 -5.93
CA ALA A 788 19.29 4.46 -6.31
C ALA A 788 17.98 5.20 -6.10
N PHE A 789 18.12 6.48 -5.80
CA PHE A 789 17.01 7.38 -5.61
C PHE A 789 17.35 8.69 -6.24
N ALA A 790 16.36 9.28 -6.88
CA ALA A 790 16.48 10.59 -7.44
C ALA A 790 15.31 11.46 -7.00
N ARG A 791 15.65 12.67 -6.61
CA ARG A 791 14.72 13.75 -6.32
C ARG A 791 15.27 14.99 -6.99
N ASP A 792 14.41 15.73 -7.69
CA ASP A 792 14.78 16.92 -8.44
C ASP A 792 15.85 16.68 -9.53
N GLY A 793 15.92 15.46 -10.08
CA GLY A 793 16.75 15.12 -11.24
C GLY A 793 18.18 14.64 -10.94
N GLU A 794 18.62 14.68 -9.68
CA GLU A 794 19.94 14.17 -9.25
C GLU A 794 19.81 12.72 -8.76
N VAL A 795 20.71 11.83 -9.17
CA VAL A 795 20.66 10.38 -8.89
C VAL A 795 21.75 10.01 -7.90
N ASP A 796 21.37 9.69 -6.67
CA ASP A 796 22.29 9.28 -5.61
C ASP A 796 22.15 7.78 -5.30
N HIS A 797 23.22 7.20 -4.75
CA HIS A 797 23.12 5.90 -4.08
C HIS A 797 22.48 6.06 -2.71
N GLU A 798 21.66 5.10 -2.30
CA GLU A 798 21.02 5.12 -0.98
C GLU A 798 21.07 3.78 -0.25
N ASN A 799 21.14 3.85 1.08
CA ASN A 799 20.87 2.73 1.99
C ASN A 799 19.84 3.16 3.04
N ARG A 800 18.91 2.29 3.40
CA ARG A 800 17.88 2.55 4.41
C ARG A 800 18.17 1.80 5.69
N ILE A 801 18.01 2.49 6.80
CA ILE A 801 17.88 1.89 8.13
C ILE A 801 16.40 1.91 8.50
N LEU A 802 15.84 0.72 8.66
CA LEU A 802 14.45 0.47 8.98
C LEU A 802 14.29 0.39 10.50
N LEU A 803 13.36 1.15 11.04
CA LEU A 803 13.22 1.41 12.47
C LEU A 803 11.78 1.08 12.93
N ASP A 804 11.65 0.43 14.08
CA ASP A 804 10.38 0.24 14.79
C ASP A 804 10.46 0.84 16.20
N ASP A 805 9.38 1.42 16.70
CA ASP A 805 9.37 2.16 17.99
C ASP A 805 8.81 1.28 19.13
N THR A 806 9.52 1.23 20.27
CA THR A 806 9.07 0.53 21.48
C THR A 806 7.96 1.26 22.24
N ASN A 807 7.91 2.59 22.19
CA ASN A 807 7.08 3.38 23.10
C ASN A 807 5.59 3.45 22.75
N GLN A 808 5.18 3.03 21.55
CA GLN A 808 3.75 2.95 21.23
C GLN A 808 3.04 1.78 21.94
N GLN A 809 3.80 0.81 22.49
CA GLN A 809 3.28 -0.38 23.16
C GLN A 809 2.65 -0.08 24.52
N ASN A 810 3.18 0.88 25.30
CA ASN A 810 2.65 1.22 26.62
C ASN A 810 1.36 2.07 26.58
N HIS A 811 0.97 2.59 25.42
CA HIS A 811 -0.20 3.45 25.28
C HIS A 811 -1.49 2.67 25.00
N ALA A 812 -1.41 1.42 24.52
CA ALA A 812 -2.58 0.56 24.34
C ALA A 812 -3.10 -0.01 25.68
N ASP A 813 -2.22 -0.19 26.67
CA ASP A 813 -2.58 -0.75 27.99
C ASP A 813 -3.36 0.26 28.87
N GLN A 814 -3.29 1.56 28.57
CA GLN A 814 -4.00 2.60 29.34
C GLN A 814 -5.39 2.96 28.80
N GLY A 815 -5.82 2.34 27.69
CA GLY A 815 -7.07 2.67 27.01
C GLY A 815 -8.32 1.91 27.46
N ASP A 816 -8.19 0.83 28.25
CA ASP A 816 -9.32 -0.10 28.52
C ASP A 816 -9.67 -0.32 30.00
N ASP A 817 -8.93 0.28 30.95
CA ASP A 817 -9.24 0.19 32.38
C ASP A 817 -10.23 1.26 32.85
N GLY A 818 -11.45 1.15 32.32
CA GLY A 818 -12.64 1.84 32.78
C GLY A 818 -13.57 0.93 33.58
N LYS A 819 -13.08 0.20 34.59
CA LYS A 819 -13.94 -0.51 35.56
C LYS A 819 -13.75 0.02 36.98
N LEU A 820 -14.79 0.73 37.43
CA LEU A 820 -15.00 1.10 38.83
C LEU A 820 -15.01 -0.14 39.74
N GLY A 821 -14.21 -0.09 40.79
CA GLY A 821 -14.29 -0.97 41.94
C GLY A 821 -13.63 -0.30 43.16
N ALA A 822 -14.44 0.37 43.98
CA ALA A 822 -14.02 0.93 45.25
C ALA A 822 -14.00 -0.17 46.34
N ALA A 823 -12.92 -0.28 47.13
CA ALA A 823 -12.96 -0.51 48.58
C ALA A 823 -11.55 -0.61 49.23
N HIS A 824 -11.37 0.22 50.27
CA HIS A 824 -10.64 0.05 51.54
C HIS A 824 -9.14 -0.36 51.63
N ASP A 825 -8.35 0.61 52.11
CA ASP A 825 -7.73 0.69 53.46
C ASP A 825 -6.72 -0.40 53.89
N GLN A 826 -5.43 -0.02 54.03
CA GLN A 826 -4.68 0.03 55.30
C GLN A 826 -3.17 0.33 55.13
N SER A 827 -2.76 1.37 55.86
CA SER A 827 -1.50 1.74 56.53
C SER A 827 -0.23 0.83 56.54
N GLU A 828 0.93 1.54 56.56
CA GLU A 828 2.16 1.39 57.40
C GLU A 828 3.48 1.40 56.59
N GLN A 829 4.26 2.50 56.67
CA GLN A 829 5.44 2.75 57.52
C GLN A 829 6.76 2.13 57.00
N GLY A 830 7.82 2.95 56.91
CA GLY A 830 9.21 2.48 56.83
C GLY A 830 10.18 3.43 56.15
N ALA A 831 10.92 4.22 56.94
CA ALA A 831 11.85 5.26 56.53
C ALA A 831 13.28 4.75 56.18
N HIS A 832 13.90 5.38 55.16
CA HIS A 832 15.31 5.85 54.99
C HIS A 832 16.55 5.07 55.51
N PRO A 833 17.81 5.44 55.16
CA PRO A 833 18.38 6.02 53.91
C PRO A 833 19.75 5.39 53.52
N SER A 834 20.34 5.75 52.36
CA SER A 834 21.73 6.31 52.25
C SER A 834 22.38 6.23 50.84
N ARG A 835 22.99 7.38 50.45
CA ARG A 835 24.27 7.62 49.69
C ARG A 835 24.49 6.91 48.33
N ARG A 836 25.02 7.54 47.26
CA ARG A 836 25.96 8.68 47.11
C ARG A 836 26.01 9.14 45.64
N GLN A 837 26.04 10.47 45.45
CA GLN A 837 26.70 11.31 44.44
C GLN A 837 27.25 10.75 43.11
N GLY A 838 26.94 11.49 42.02
CA GLY A 838 27.92 11.86 40.99
C GLY A 838 27.35 12.04 39.58
N GLY A 839 27.38 13.27 39.02
CA GLY A 839 27.28 13.45 37.55
C GLY A 839 26.57 14.69 36.99
N GLN A 840 26.89 15.91 37.45
CA GLN A 840 26.67 17.11 36.64
C GLN A 840 27.77 17.19 35.57
N ASN A 841 27.46 16.86 34.29
CA ASN A 841 28.19 17.34 33.11
C ASN A 841 27.56 16.97 31.74
N GLY A 842 26.22 17.01 31.63
CA GLY A 842 25.52 16.69 30.37
C GLY A 842 24.92 17.87 29.60
N GLN A 843 24.77 19.05 30.22
CA GLN A 843 23.88 20.11 29.69
C GLN A 843 24.59 21.29 28.99
N ARG A 844 25.92 21.28 28.87
CA ARG A 844 26.67 22.38 28.22
C ARG A 844 27.09 22.13 26.76
N MET A 845 26.89 20.93 26.21
CA MET A 845 27.15 20.64 24.78
C MET A 845 25.91 20.77 23.88
N GLN A 846 24.70 20.82 24.46
CA GLN A 846 23.46 20.92 23.69
C GLN A 846 23.12 22.34 23.20
N LYS A 847 23.83 23.37 23.68
CA LYS A 847 23.51 24.77 23.36
C LYS A 847 24.37 25.40 22.26
N THR A 848 25.48 24.77 21.86
CA THR A 848 26.44 25.39 20.92
C THR A 848 26.41 24.82 19.50
N LEU A 849 25.69 23.72 19.26
CA LEU A 849 25.60 23.08 17.93
C LEU A 849 24.32 23.40 17.15
N VAL A 850 23.31 23.99 17.79
CA VAL A 850 22.03 24.36 17.14
C VAL A 850 22.07 25.79 16.57
N GLU A 851 22.97 26.65 17.05
CA GLU A 851 23.10 28.04 16.54
C GLU A 851 24.02 28.16 15.32
N HIS A 852 24.85 27.16 14.99
CA HIS A 852 25.73 27.22 13.82
C HIS A 852 25.11 26.73 12.51
N SER A 853 23.99 25.98 12.54
CA SER A 853 23.31 25.52 11.32
C SER A 853 22.29 26.52 10.75
N GLN A 854 21.87 27.52 11.53
CA GLN A 854 20.94 28.55 11.06
C GLN A 854 21.62 29.79 10.43
N HIS A 855 22.92 29.99 10.66
CA HIS A 855 23.65 31.13 10.06
C HIS A 855 24.31 30.82 8.71
N GLN A 856 24.39 29.56 8.29
CA GLN A 856 25.03 29.19 7.02
C GLN A 856 24.07 29.20 5.81
N VAL A 857 22.76 29.40 6.05
CA VAL A 857 21.71 29.46 5.00
C VAL A 857 21.54 30.88 4.40
N GLN A 858 22.31 31.87 4.86
CA GLN A 858 22.26 33.25 4.34
C GLN A 858 23.55 33.72 3.64
N GLY A 859 24.55 32.86 3.47
CA GLY A 859 25.86 33.21 2.88
C GLY A 859 26.06 32.89 1.40
N ASP A 860 25.37 31.88 0.84
CA ASP A 860 25.70 31.35 -0.50
C ASP A 860 24.83 31.89 -1.65
N GLN A 861 24.12 33.01 -1.44
CA GLN A 861 23.44 33.75 -2.51
C GLN A 861 24.22 34.99 -3.02
N CYS A 862 25.50 35.10 -2.71
CA CYS A 862 26.39 36.09 -3.34
C CYS A 862 27.77 35.48 -3.66
N ARG A 863 27.84 34.65 -4.70
CA ARG A 863 28.97 34.58 -5.64
C ARG A 863 28.65 33.77 -6.89
#